data_AF-A0A226ELL2-F1
#
_entry.id   AF-A0A226ELL2-F1
#
_cell.length_a   1.000
_cell.length_b   1.000
_cell.length_c   1.000
_cell.angle_alpha   90.00
_cell.angle_beta   90.00
_cell.angle_gamma   90.00
#
_symmetry.space_group_name_H-M   'P 1'
#
loop_
_entity.id
_entity.type
_entity.pdbx_description
1 polymer ?
#
loop_
_entity_poly.entity_id
_entity_poly.type
_entity_poly.pdbx_seq_one_letter_code
_entity_poly.pdbx_strand_id
1 'polypeptide(L)'
;MVFIVEDITTDHQESVLKVNSLPYEISPTFNGINLSSTGSFLDNGCQPADAVVTNGAMFKSPIVQNGSDAYPSSDLRKSSSLAGKIAAANGYTLGSDAILRNGHHRNSPTESIKNLNSKNSTLTTTNGLIFKDKSLKKERPSEEVVHQNGGHTLKPVNDQGMLTAKMQTLKSPPPSSDAYNSNANGKSNSHHYTESDSISSATKDSHKHVDFTSSVTKYVILGVILALGFASGSNFQDLTLTIIAQFSTLGILLWAIYRHRRWCLAALKTIPRDIVGAYRYGRILLHVTYCQRKNWTFLHMFAENVKRHPNKVCFYFEDEVWSFRDIDEESNRIANYFASQGLQKGECVSVFMENRPMYVCIWLGLSKIGVIPALINFNLRQQPLKHCFEVAKPKAIIFGHELGLAINEVIELGPLPKCDLYSTGHGDEQLLFNSLDLDVKIKSYSKEAPVISTPINFSDKLLYIFTSGTTGLPKAAIIKHSRFIFFTMGIHYFVGISNDEVIYDPLPLYHTAGGMIGVGQALIHGCTAVLRRKFSASSYFKDCARYNCTAAQYIGEICRYLLCQPPNSSDKNHQVRLMFGNGLRPQIWEKFASRFNISIISEFYGATEGNCNIINIDNHVGSVGFISIILPFIYPVTLIRVDEATGEVMRDPRTGLVLRCKPNEPGELVGKIVPNHPVREFDGYADSNATTKKIVTDVFRKGDAAFRTGDVLIMDECGYFYFKDRTGDTFRWKGENCSTAEVEAVVSNVCGLKDAVCYGVEIPFTDGRAGMAAILDPDASLDFDSLAHGVTKSLPSYAR
;
A
#
# COMPACT_ATOMS: atom_id res chain seq x y z
N MET A 1 -15.13 29.95 13.59
CA MET A 1 -14.38 31.12 13.07
C MET A 1 -13.72 30.67 11.79
N VAL A 2 -13.89 31.41 10.69
CA VAL A 2 -13.08 31.19 9.48
C VAL A 2 -11.85 32.09 9.61
N PHE A 3 -10.66 31.51 9.44
CA PHE A 3 -9.42 32.27 9.31
C PHE A 3 -8.96 32.14 7.86
N ILE A 4 -9.06 33.24 7.11
CA ILE A 4 -8.49 33.32 5.77
C ILE A 4 -6.98 33.55 5.94
N VAL A 5 -6.17 32.75 5.25
CA VAL A 5 -4.72 32.92 5.15
C VAL A 5 -4.41 33.33 3.72
N GLU A 6 -4.34 34.64 3.49
CA GLU A 6 -3.86 35.21 2.23
C GLU A 6 -2.32 35.17 2.20
N ASP A 7 -1.79 34.82 1.02
CA ASP A 7 -0.38 34.74 0.62
C ASP A 7 0.63 34.01 1.54
N ILE A 8 1.19 32.92 0.99
CA ILE A 8 2.52 32.43 1.36
C ILE A 8 3.47 32.82 0.23
N THR A 9 3.88 34.07 0.20
CA THR A 9 4.96 34.53 -0.70
C THR A 9 6.27 33.88 -0.27
N THR A 10 6.87 33.07 -1.14
CA THR A 10 8.14 32.39 -0.87
C THR A 10 9.30 33.38 -0.99
N ASP A 11 9.72 33.94 0.13
CA ASP A 11 11.02 34.62 0.25
C ASP A 11 11.79 34.11 1.49
N HIS A 12 13.12 34.13 1.43
CA HIS A 12 13.96 33.30 2.30
C HIS A 12 14.30 33.94 3.66
N GLN A 13 13.43 33.79 4.67
CA GLN A 13 13.82 33.58 6.09
C GLN A 13 12.66 33.20 7.02
N GLU A 14 13.00 32.64 8.19
CA GLU A 14 12.15 31.99 9.21
C GLU A 14 10.67 32.45 9.34
N SER A 15 9.74 31.68 8.78
CA SER A 15 8.30 31.91 8.88
C SER A 15 7.68 31.35 10.18
N VAL A 16 7.72 32.12 11.26
CA VAL A 16 6.96 31.83 12.48
C VAL A 16 5.50 32.27 12.33
N LEU A 17 4.56 31.33 12.52
CA LEU A 17 3.12 31.60 12.54
C LEU A 17 2.72 32.59 13.65
N LYS A 18 2.53 33.86 13.28
CA LYS A 18 1.90 34.89 14.13
C LYS A 18 0.44 35.06 13.77
N VAL A 19 -0.43 34.43 14.56
CA VAL A 19 -1.87 34.71 14.53
C VAL A 19 -2.14 36.04 15.23
N ASN A 20 -2.40 37.09 14.47
CA ASN A 20 -2.82 38.38 15.00
C ASN A 20 -4.32 38.34 15.33
N SER A 21 -4.68 38.51 16.60
CA SER A 21 -6.08 38.69 17.02
C SER A 21 -6.49 40.16 16.96
N LEU A 22 -7.52 40.46 16.17
CA LEU A 22 -8.22 41.76 16.23
C LEU A 22 -9.37 41.66 17.25
N PRO A 23 -9.42 42.53 18.28
CA PRO A 23 -10.56 42.60 19.18
C PRO A 23 -11.68 43.43 18.54
N TYR A 24 -12.85 42.81 18.35
CA TYR A 24 -14.11 43.55 18.14
C TYR A 24 -14.90 43.55 19.43
N GLU A 25 -15.13 44.73 20.00
CA GLU A 25 -15.98 44.89 21.19
C GLU A 25 -17.46 44.68 20.81
N ILE A 26 -18.17 43.87 21.61
CA ILE A 26 -19.62 43.71 21.50
C ILE A 26 -20.27 44.69 22.47
N SER A 27 -20.86 45.76 21.94
CA SER A 27 -21.68 46.70 22.72
C SER A 27 -23.17 46.34 22.60
N PRO A 28 -23.90 46.08 23.70
CA PRO A 28 -25.29 45.64 23.63
C PRO A 28 -26.28 46.81 23.72
N THR A 29 -27.22 46.88 22.78
CA THR A 29 -28.46 47.65 22.94
C THR A 29 -29.68 46.76 22.65
N PHE A 30 -30.73 46.97 23.43
CA PHE A 30 -31.98 46.19 23.40
C PHE A 30 -33.18 47.13 23.14
N ASN A 31 -34.34 46.54 22.84
CA ASN A 31 -35.61 47.17 22.45
C ASN A 31 -35.69 47.62 20.97
N GLY A 32 -36.76 47.34 20.22
CA GLY A 32 -37.87 46.41 20.53
C GLY A 32 -39.11 46.56 19.63
N ILE A 33 -39.94 45.50 19.61
CA ILE A 33 -41.39 45.45 19.31
C ILE A 33 -41.85 45.81 17.87
N ASN A 34 -42.46 44.80 17.19
CA ASN A 34 -43.50 44.81 16.13
C ASN A 34 -43.38 45.80 14.94
N LEU A 35 -43.58 45.37 13.69
CA LEU A 35 -44.87 44.87 13.19
C LEU A 35 -44.76 43.96 11.93
N SER A 36 -45.91 43.37 11.59
CA SER A 36 -46.28 42.70 10.33
C SER A 36 -45.91 43.51 9.05
N SER A 37 -45.85 42.95 7.82
CA SER A 37 -46.79 41.97 7.26
C SER A 37 -46.32 41.21 6.00
N THR A 38 -47.12 40.19 5.67
CA THR A 38 -47.21 39.34 4.46
C THR A 38 -46.91 39.95 3.08
N GLY A 39 -46.32 39.13 2.21
CA GLY A 39 -46.56 39.11 0.75
C GLY A 39 -45.32 39.30 -0.13
N SER A 40 -45.15 38.72 -1.32
CA SER A 40 -45.43 37.38 -1.91
C SER A 40 -45.39 37.52 -3.44
N PHE A 41 -44.69 36.61 -4.12
CA PHE A 41 -44.72 36.33 -5.58
C PHE A 41 -44.02 37.28 -6.60
N LEU A 42 -43.05 36.66 -7.29
CA LEU A 42 -42.86 36.57 -8.76
C LEU A 42 -42.19 37.70 -9.61
N ASP A 43 -41.07 37.26 -10.19
CA ASP A 43 -40.71 37.29 -11.62
C ASP A 43 -40.03 38.48 -12.35
N ASN A 44 -39.03 38.06 -13.14
CA ASN A 44 -38.57 38.60 -14.44
C ASN A 44 -38.00 40.03 -14.55
N GLY A 45 -36.65 40.08 -14.54
CA GLY A 45 -35.94 40.26 -15.82
C GLY A 45 -35.16 41.56 -16.08
N CYS A 46 -34.18 41.42 -16.98
CA CYS A 46 -33.36 42.45 -17.64
C CYS A 46 -32.40 43.33 -16.80
N GLN A 47 -31.14 43.35 -17.22
CA GLN A 47 -30.21 44.48 -17.04
C GLN A 47 -30.64 45.66 -17.95
N PRO A 48 -30.06 46.86 -17.78
CA PRO A 48 -28.91 47.20 -18.61
C PRO A 48 -27.75 47.91 -17.86
N ALA A 49 -26.72 48.28 -18.63
CA ALA A 49 -25.40 48.72 -18.17
C ALA A 49 -25.27 50.22 -17.87
N ASP A 50 -24.19 50.55 -17.15
CA ASP A 50 -23.22 51.64 -17.43
C ASP A 50 -22.06 51.47 -16.42
N ALA A 51 -20.83 51.99 -16.53
CA ALA A 51 -19.90 52.46 -17.58
C ALA A 51 -18.79 53.26 -16.82
N VAL A 52 -17.73 53.75 -17.49
CA VAL A 52 -16.59 54.56 -16.93
C VAL A 52 -15.51 53.70 -16.17
N VAL A 53 -14.23 53.49 -16.59
CA VAL A 53 -13.11 54.28 -17.20
C VAL A 53 -12.30 55.08 -16.15
N THR A 54 -11.00 54.88 -15.85
CA THR A 54 -9.86 54.05 -16.39
C THR A 54 -8.87 53.76 -15.21
N ASN A 55 -7.63 53.22 -15.26
CA ASN A 55 -6.56 52.96 -16.26
C ASN A 55 -5.64 51.81 -15.70
N GLY A 56 -4.48 51.39 -16.24
CA GLY A 56 -3.69 51.78 -17.44
C GLY A 56 -2.45 50.87 -17.69
N ALA A 57 -1.70 51.16 -18.77
CA ALA A 57 -0.59 50.40 -19.41
C ALA A 57 0.48 49.73 -18.49
N MET A 58 1.24 48.68 -18.89
CA MET A 58 1.97 48.41 -20.16
C MET A 58 2.03 46.90 -20.52
N PHE A 59 1.81 46.46 -21.76
CA PHE A 59 2.78 46.17 -22.85
C PHE A 59 3.92 45.16 -22.51
N LYS A 60 4.30 44.18 -23.36
CA LYS A 60 3.90 43.85 -24.77
C LYS A 60 4.25 42.39 -25.15
N SER A 61 3.55 41.84 -26.16
CA SER A 61 3.95 40.64 -26.92
C SER A 61 3.67 40.88 -28.43
N PRO A 62 4.46 40.32 -29.38
CA PRO A 62 4.21 40.39 -30.82
C PRO A 62 3.34 39.22 -31.33
N ILE A 63 2.78 39.37 -32.54
CA ILE A 63 1.63 38.60 -33.05
C ILE A 63 1.87 38.06 -34.48
N VAL A 64 1.38 36.84 -34.72
CA VAL A 64 0.82 36.20 -35.95
C VAL A 64 1.00 36.88 -37.32
N GLN A 65 1.22 36.06 -38.35
CA GLN A 65 0.64 36.28 -39.70
C GLN A 65 -0.06 35.03 -40.26
N ASN A 66 -0.95 35.25 -41.23
CA ASN A 66 -2.01 34.32 -41.66
C ASN A 66 -1.85 33.81 -43.10
N GLY A 67 -2.55 32.71 -43.40
CA GLY A 67 -2.96 32.30 -44.75
C GLY A 67 -3.19 30.78 -44.84
N SER A 68 -4.19 30.19 -45.49
CA SER A 68 -5.54 30.55 -45.94
C SER A 68 -5.95 29.47 -46.96
N ASP A 69 -7.18 28.95 -46.83
CA ASP A 69 -8.04 28.42 -47.91
C ASP A 69 -8.31 26.90 -48.08
N ALA A 70 -9.55 26.67 -48.57
CA ALA A 70 -10.11 25.51 -49.28
C ALA A 70 -10.40 24.17 -48.55
N TYR A 71 -11.69 23.99 -48.25
CA TYR A 71 -12.46 22.71 -48.30
C TYR A 71 -12.53 22.15 -49.76
N PRO A 72 -12.99 20.91 -50.08
CA PRO A 72 -14.00 20.14 -49.33
C PRO A 72 -13.80 18.60 -49.22
N SER A 73 -14.81 17.98 -48.59
CA SER A 73 -15.05 16.54 -48.36
C SER A 73 -15.24 15.68 -49.62
N SER A 74 -14.94 14.36 -49.53
CA SER A 74 -16.00 13.30 -49.54
C SER A 74 -15.46 11.85 -49.47
N ASP A 75 -15.97 11.09 -48.46
CA ASP A 75 -16.51 9.72 -48.53
C ASP A 75 -15.71 8.48 -49.07
N LEU A 76 -16.26 7.29 -48.73
CA LEU A 76 -15.92 5.91 -49.17
C LEU A 76 -14.52 5.37 -48.78
N ARG A 77 -14.29 4.25 -48.09
CA ARG A 77 -14.92 2.91 -47.86
C ARG A 77 -14.13 1.77 -48.53
N LYS A 78 -13.75 0.80 -47.67
CA LYS A 78 -13.42 -0.63 -47.92
C LYS A 78 -12.08 -1.01 -48.58
N SER A 79 -11.50 -2.09 -48.01
CA SER A 79 -10.69 -3.15 -48.65
C SER A 79 -9.34 -2.77 -49.30
N SER A 80 -8.30 -3.62 -49.26
CA SER A 80 -8.06 -4.83 -48.47
C SER A 80 -6.57 -5.20 -48.51
N SER A 81 -6.17 -6.17 -47.69
CA SER A 81 -4.86 -6.81 -47.69
C SER A 81 -4.24 -7.09 -49.07
N LEU A 82 -2.96 -6.75 -49.23
CA LEU A 82 -1.97 -7.70 -49.74
C LEU A 82 -0.57 -7.42 -49.17
N ALA A 83 0.23 -8.47 -48.98
CA ALA A 83 1.64 -8.36 -48.63
C ALA A 83 2.51 -8.55 -49.90
N GLY A 84 3.59 -7.79 -50.06
CA GLY A 84 4.45 -7.91 -51.24
C GLY A 84 5.69 -7.03 -51.23
N LYS A 85 6.84 -7.62 -50.91
CA LYS A 85 8.18 -7.00 -50.87
C LYS A 85 8.59 -6.36 -52.21
N ILE A 86 9.25 -5.19 -52.14
CA ILE A 86 10.39 -4.74 -52.96
C ILE A 86 11.17 -3.79 -52.01
N ALA A 87 12.37 -4.11 -51.53
CA ALA A 87 13.67 -4.30 -52.19
C ALA A 87 14.45 -2.98 -52.36
N ALA A 88 15.77 -3.02 -52.11
CA ALA A 88 16.62 -1.86 -51.85
C ALA A 88 17.47 -1.42 -53.06
N ALA A 89 18.13 -0.25 -52.93
CA ALA A 89 19.16 0.22 -53.84
C ALA A 89 20.27 0.97 -53.06
N ASN A 90 21.46 1.07 -53.68
CA ASN A 90 22.74 1.57 -53.13
C ASN A 90 23.32 0.65 -52.02
N GLY A 91 24.48 0.01 -52.15
CA GLY A 91 25.64 0.24 -53.04
C GLY A 91 26.71 1.04 -52.28
N TYR A 92 27.96 0.59 -52.14
CA TYR A 92 28.83 -0.01 -53.16
C TYR A 92 29.62 -1.29 -52.74
N THR A 93 30.19 -1.93 -53.76
CA THR A 93 31.21 -3.01 -53.81
C THR A 93 32.60 -2.56 -53.27
N LEU A 94 33.69 -3.35 -53.18
CA LEU A 94 34.11 -4.70 -53.67
C LEU A 94 34.75 -5.51 -52.50
N GLY A 95 35.07 -6.82 -52.57
CA GLY A 95 34.92 -7.88 -53.59
C GLY A 95 35.97 -9.02 -53.41
N SER A 96 35.80 -10.16 -54.10
CA SER A 96 36.70 -11.36 -54.16
C SER A 96 36.98 -12.10 -52.82
N ASP A 97 37.05 -13.45 -52.72
CA ASP A 97 36.94 -14.51 -53.73
C ASP A 97 36.35 -15.84 -53.19
N ALA A 98 35.77 -16.62 -54.12
CA ALA A 98 35.89 -18.08 -54.38
C ALA A 98 36.39 -19.08 -53.27
N ILE A 99 36.05 -20.38 -53.23
CA ILE A 99 35.39 -21.29 -54.21
C ILE A 99 34.98 -22.67 -53.57
N LEU A 100 33.98 -23.38 -54.13
CA LEU A 100 33.66 -24.85 -53.98
C LEU A 100 33.32 -25.42 -52.56
N ARG A 101 32.79 -26.65 -52.37
CA ARG A 101 31.61 -27.36 -52.99
C ARG A 101 31.32 -28.68 -52.22
N ASN A 102 30.05 -28.98 -51.89
CA ASN A 102 29.48 -30.30 -51.53
C ASN A 102 30.07 -31.04 -50.27
N GLY A 103 29.41 -32.00 -49.61
CA GLY A 103 28.06 -32.58 -49.82
C GLY A 103 27.61 -33.53 -48.67
N HIS A 104 26.47 -34.18 -48.86
CA HIS A 104 25.73 -35.08 -47.92
C HIS A 104 26.59 -36.16 -47.21
N HIS A 105 26.26 -36.63 -45.99
CA HIS A 105 25.13 -37.56 -45.76
C HIS A 105 24.52 -37.60 -44.34
N ARG A 106 23.33 -38.20 -44.24
CA ARG A 106 22.62 -38.54 -42.98
C ARG A 106 23.13 -39.87 -42.39
N ASN A 107 23.10 -40.04 -41.06
CA ASN A 107 22.12 -40.92 -40.39
C ASN A 107 22.20 -40.87 -38.85
N SER A 108 21.08 -41.22 -38.21
CA SER A 108 20.89 -41.53 -36.78
C SER A 108 20.68 -43.07 -36.65
N PRO A 109 20.20 -43.70 -35.55
CA PRO A 109 19.76 -43.18 -34.23
C PRO A 109 20.19 -44.03 -32.99
N THR A 110 19.64 -43.67 -31.81
CA THR A 110 19.44 -44.55 -30.61
C THR A 110 20.70 -45.08 -29.89
N GLU A 111 20.66 -45.55 -28.64
CA GLU A 111 19.53 -45.79 -27.71
C GLU A 111 19.86 -45.39 -26.25
N SER A 112 18.92 -45.57 -25.32
CA SER A 112 19.01 -45.21 -23.90
C SER A 112 19.14 -46.42 -22.97
N ILE A 113 19.69 -46.25 -21.74
CA ILE A 113 19.10 -46.76 -20.48
C ILE A 113 19.79 -46.18 -19.22
N LYS A 114 19.23 -46.45 -18.04
CA LYS A 114 19.42 -45.77 -16.75
C LYS A 114 20.48 -46.44 -15.83
N ASN A 115 20.77 -45.73 -14.73
CA ASN A 115 20.79 -46.17 -13.32
C ASN A 115 22.13 -46.29 -12.52
N LEU A 116 21.95 -46.04 -11.22
CA LEU A 116 22.72 -46.49 -10.03
C LEU A 116 24.08 -45.86 -9.68
N ASN A 117 24.01 -44.87 -8.77
CA ASN A 117 24.63 -44.85 -7.43
C ASN A 117 25.97 -45.58 -7.16
N SER A 118 26.92 -44.80 -6.62
CA SER A 118 27.58 -44.96 -5.31
C SER A 118 29.12 -45.04 -5.23
N LYS A 119 29.67 -44.05 -4.50
CA LYS A 119 30.76 -44.08 -3.50
C LYS A 119 32.17 -44.68 -3.79
N ASN A 120 33.15 -43.99 -3.19
CA ASN A 120 34.52 -44.42 -2.84
C ASN A 120 35.46 -44.58 -4.07
N SER A 121 36.56 -43.82 -4.19
CA SER A 121 37.84 -43.89 -3.45
C SER A 121 38.58 -45.22 -3.68
N THR A 122 39.90 -45.30 -3.85
CA THR A 122 41.01 -44.52 -3.24
C THR A 122 42.34 -44.80 -4.00
N LEU A 123 43.50 -44.28 -3.55
CA LEU A 123 44.88 -44.86 -3.74
C LEU A 123 45.51 -44.79 -5.18
N THR A 124 46.83 -44.62 -5.43
CA THR A 124 48.03 -44.20 -4.63
C THR A 124 49.24 -43.76 -5.51
N THR A 125 50.15 -42.93 -4.95
CA THR A 125 51.61 -42.79 -5.27
C THR A 125 52.04 -42.29 -6.70
N THR A 126 53.27 -41.82 -6.98
CA THR A 126 54.60 -42.03 -6.31
C THR A 126 55.63 -40.89 -6.56
N ASN A 127 56.48 -40.61 -5.56
CA ASN A 127 57.87 -40.08 -5.53
C ASN A 127 58.42 -38.96 -6.47
N GLY A 128 59.24 -38.04 -5.92
CA GLY A 128 59.96 -37.00 -6.71
C GLY A 128 61.10 -36.16 -6.08
N LEU A 129 61.56 -36.42 -4.84
CA LEU A 129 62.84 -35.92 -4.22
C LEU A 129 62.91 -34.59 -3.40
N ILE A 130 63.60 -33.54 -3.87
CA ILE A 130 64.58 -32.71 -3.09
C ILE A 130 64.46 -31.20 -3.44
N PHE A 131 64.68 -30.15 -2.61
CA PHE A 131 65.00 -29.86 -1.17
C PHE A 131 64.68 -28.34 -0.93
N LYS A 132 64.76 -27.64 0.22
CA LYS A 132 65.27 -27.81 1.62
C LYS A 132 64.11 -27.50 2.63
N ASP A 133 64.14 -27.41 3.98
CA ASP A 133 65.07 -27.08 5.09
C ASP A 133 65.47 -25.57 5.18
N LYS A 134 65.25 -24.75 6.24
CA LYS A 134 64.95 -24.93 7.70
C LYS A 134 63.83 -23.97 8.18
N SER A 135 62.78 -24.40 8.89
CA SER A 135 62.61 -24.64 10.36
C SER A 135 62.68 -23.36 11.24
N LEU A 136 61.82 -23.12 12.25
CA LEU A 136 61.40 -23.97 13.39
C LEU A 136 59.99 -23.67 13.99
N LYS A 137 59.35 -24.73 14.55
CA LYS A 137 58.55 -24.88 15.81
C LYS A 137 57.67 -23.69 16.34
N LYS A 138 56.36 -23.77 16.68
CA LYS A 138 55.47 -24.85 17.26
C LYS A 138 55.83 -25.12 18.76
N GLU A 139 54.95 -25.23 19.79
CA GLU A 139 53.67 -25.97 19.97
C GLU A 139 52.76 -25.42 21.13
N ARG A 140 51.54 -25.97 21.27
CA ARG A 140 50.71 -26.07 22.51
C ARG A 140 50.46 -27.57 22.78
N PRO A 141 50.06 -28.03 23.99
CA PRO A 141 48.62 -28.20 24.32
C PRO A 141 48.27 -28.04 25.85
N SER A 142 47.02 -27.71 26.27
CA SER A 142 45.90 -28.56 26.79
C SER A 142 45.81 -28.79 28.32
N GLU A 143 44.64 -28.46 28.91
CA GLU A 143 43.91 -29.15 30.04
C GLU A 143 44.62 -29.32 31.42
N GLU A 144 44.00 -29.49 32.61
CA GLU A 144 42.64 -29.77 33.15
C GLU A 144 42.47 -29.04 34.54
N VAL A 145 41.35 -28.40 34.91
CA VAL A 145 40.22 -28.86 35.82
C VAL A 145 40.45 -28.91 37.38
N VAL A 146 39.81 -27.96 38.11
CA VAL A 146 39.20 -28.03 39.49
C VAL A 146 40.10 -28.25 40.75
N HIS A 147 40.13 -27.39 41.81
CA HIS A 147 39.18 -27.35 42.96
C HIS A 147 39.41 -26.17 44.00
N GLN A 148 38.30 -25.64 44.58
CA GLN A 148 38.03 -25.01 45.91
C GLN A 148 39.02 -24.16 46.80
N ASN A 149 38.46 -23.01 47.25
CA ASN A 149 38.39 -22.43 48.62
C ASN A 149 39.59 -21.76 49.36
N GLY A 150 39.31 -20.58 49.95
CA GLY A 150 40.06 -19.89 51.03
C GLY A 150 41.12 -18.87 50.57
N GLY A 151 41.24 -17.64 51.10
CA GLY A 151 40.37 -16.84 51.99
C GLY A 151 41.12 -16.17 53.16
N HIS A 152 41.29 -14.84 53.16
CA HIS A 152 41.65 -14.03 54.34
C HIS A 152 41.37 -12.51 54.14
N THR A 153 41.30 -11.75 55.24
CA THR A 153 40.90 -10.33 55.35
C THR A 153 42.06 -9.39 55.67
N LEU A 154 41.92 -8.08 55.38
CA LEU A 154 42.09 -6.96 56.33
C LEU A 154 41.85 -5.55 55.70
N LYS A 155 41.67 -4.52 56.55
CA LYS A 155 41.57 -3.07 56.23
C LYS A 155 42.72 -2.29 56.91
N PRO A 156 43.08 -1.08 56.43
CA PRO A 156 42.71 0.19 57.12
C PRO A 156 41.82 1.09 56.23
N VAL A 157 41.03 2.11 56.64
CA VAL A 157 40.93 3.01 57.83
C VAL A 157 41.66 4.37 57.67
N ASN A 158 40.86 5.40 57.29
CA ASN A 158 40.76 6.79 57.82
C ASN A 158 42.00 7.72 57.86
N ASP A 159 41.94 9.07 57.89
CA ASP A 159 40.89 10.12 57.84
C ASP A 159 41.59 11.50 57.54
N GLN A 160 41.01 12.70 57.36
CA GLN A 160 39.65 13.34 57.31
C GLN A 160 39.81 14.66 56.48
N GLY A 161 38.86 15.60 56.27
CA GLY A 161 37.44 15.72 56.65
C GLY A 161 36.96 17.19 56.72
N MET A 162 35.65 17.40 56.47
CA MET A 162 34.82 18.57 56.91
C MET A 162 35.07 19.95 56.23
N LEU A 163 34.11 20.88 56.12
CA LEU A 163 32.76 21.09 56.72
C LEU A 163 31.66 21.19 55.60
N THR A 164 30.49 20.52 55.63
CA THR A 164 29.21 20.76 56.36
C THR A 164 28.55 22.13 56.13
N ALA A 165 27.23 22.28 55.85
CA ALA A 165 26.10 21.35 55.56
C ALA A 165 25.04 22.12 54.69
N LYS A 166 23.70 21.93 54.60
CA LYS A 166 22.57 21.17 55.22
C LYS A 166 21.34 21.30 54.24
N MET A 167 20.04 20.95 54.40
CA MET A 167 19.15 20.37 55.44
C MET A 167 17.79 19.83 54.84
N GLN A 168 17.38 18.60 55.19
CA GLN A 168 15.99 18.08 55.33
C GLN A 168 15.00 17.84 54.15
N THR A 169 14.05 16.93 54.43
CA THR A 169 13.00 16.34 53.56
C THR A 169 11.69 16.12 54.35
N LEU A 170 10.54 15.94 53.67
CA LEU A 170 9.23 15.60 54.27
C LEU A 170 8.40 14.64 53.38
N LYS A 171 7.48 13.87 53.98
CA LYS A 171 6.64 12.85 53.30
C LYS A 171 5.41 12.45 54.13
N SER A 172 4.32 12.01 53.46
CA SER A 172 3.08 11.39 54.02
C SER A 172 2.22 12.29 54.96
N PRO A 173 0.93 11.97 55.27
CA PRO A 173 0.13 10.76 54.99
C PRO A 173 -1.24 11.00 54.27
N PRO A 174 -2.02 9.94 53.96
CA PRO A 174 -3.43 10.05 53.51
C PRO A 174 -4.45 9.99 54.68
N PRO A 175 -5.70 10.49 54.50
CA PRO A 175 -6.76 10.43 55.50
C PRO A 175 -7.69 9.19 55.37
N SER A 176 -8.40 8.88 56.47
CA SER A 176 -9.38 7.79 56.58
C SER A 176 -10.84 8.30 56.68
N SER A 177 -11.79 7.37 56.69
CA SER A 177 -13.19 7.64 57.05
C SER A 177 -13.36 7.95 58.55
N ASP A 178 -14.28 8.85 58.88
CA ASP A 178 -15.34 8.59 59.88
C ASP A 178 -16.46 9.65 59.79
N ALA A 179 -17.61 9.38 60.41
CA ALA A 179 -18.84 10.15 60.22
C ALA A 179 -19.19 11.11 61.37
N TYR A 180 -19.90 12.20 61.06
CA TYR A 180 -20.81 12.86 61.99
C TYR A 180 -22.05 13.40 61.26
N ASN A 181 -23.16 13.58 61.99
CA ASN A 181 -24.50 13.74 61.45
C ASN A 181 -25.25 14.90 62.14
N SER A 182 -25.88 15.79 61.37
CA SER A 182 -26.87 16.77 61.88
C SER A 182 -27.86 17.22 60.79
N ASN A 183 -29.10 17.48 61.18
CA ASN A 183 -30.23 17.79 60.29
C ASN A 183 -30.46 19.31 60.14
N ALA A 184 -31.06 19.76 59.02
CA ALA A 184 -32.45 20.29 59.04
C ALA A 184 -32.99 20.80 57.67
N ASN A 185 -34.16 20.29 57.30
CA ASN A 185 -35.31 20.97 56.65
C ASN A 185 -35.13 21.86 55.39
N GLY A 186 -35.73 21.39 54.28
CA GLY A 186 -36.15 22.23 53.14
C GLY A 186 -36.93 21.42 52.09
N LYS A 187 -38.28 21.48 52.10
CA LYS A 187 -39.14 20.67 51.20
C LYS A 187 -39.58 21.47 49.96
N SER A 188 -39.54 20.87 48.76
CA SER A 188 -40.78 20.51 48.03
C SER A 188 -40.53 19.83 46.66
N ASN A 189 -41.50 19.00 46.30
CA ASN A 189 -41.49 17.96 45.25
C ASN A 189 -41.30 18.44 43.79
N SER A 190 -40.70 17.58 42.96
CA SER A 190 -41.39 17.01 41.79
C SER A 190 -40.78 15.66 41.37
N HIS A 191 -41.46 14.93 40.48
CA HIS A 191 -41.39 13.47 40.31
C HIS A 191 -40.04 12.87 39.86
N HIS A 192 -39.66 11.74 40.47
CA HIS A 192 -38.80 10.72 39.86
C HIS A 192 -39.64 9.49 39.45
N TYR A 193 -39.35 8.94 38.27
CA TYR A 193 -39.56 7.52 37.95
C TYR A 193 -38.19 6.82 38.03
N THR A 194 -38.16 5.58 38.53
CA THR A 194 -36.92 4.79 38.71
C THR A 194 -36.80 3.68 37.67
N GLU A 195 -35.86 3.81 36.73
CA GLU A 195 -35.42 2.69 35.91
C GLU A 195 -34.39 1.84 36.68
N SER A 196 -34.83 0.71 37.25
CA SER A 196 -33.94 -0.26 37.93
C SER A 196 -34.09 -1.71 37.46
N ASP A 197 -35.15 -2.07 36.74
CA ASP A 197 -35.46 -3.47 36.40
C ASP A 197 -34.96 -3.94 35.01
N SER A 198 -34.44 -3.03 34.18
CA SER A 198 -33.98 -3.34 32.82
C SER A 198 -32.61 -4.05 32.75
N ILE A 199 -31.78 -3.94 33.80
CA ILE A 199 -30.38 -4.41 33.78
C ILE A 199 -30.26 -5.93 34.08
N SER A 200 -31.26 -6.53 34.75
CA SER A 200 -31.25 -7.94 35.16
C SER A 200 -31.38 -8.93 33.99
N SER A 201 -32.03 -8.53 32.89
CA SER A 201 -32.23 -9.37 31.70
C SER A 201 -31.04 -9.36 30.73
N ALA A 202 -30.42 -8.18 30.51
CA ALA A 202 -29.37 -7.97 29.51
C ALA A 202 -28.08 -8.79 29.77
N THR A 203 -27.80 -9.15 31.02
CA THR A 203 -26.55 -9.84 31.40
C THR A 203 -26.50 -11.30 30.93
N LYS A 204 -27.64 -12.00 30.81
CA LYS A 204 -27.68 -13.45 30.49
C LYS A 204 -27.45 -13.78 29.01
N ASP A 205 -27.83 -12.92 28.07
CA ASP A 205 -27.66 -13.19 26.63
C ASP A 205 -26.24 -12.92 26.10
N SER A 206 -25.41 -12.23 26.89
CA SER A 206 -24.03 -11.90 26.51
C SER A 206 -23.04 -13.09 26.48
N HIS A 207 -23.51 -14.33 26.69
CA HIS A 207 -22.65 -15.50 27.03
C HIS A 207 -22.72 -16.70 26.07
N LYS A 208 -23.15 -16.52 24.82
CA LYS A 208 -23.23 -17.61 23.82
C LYS A 208 -22.45 -17.42 22.50
N HIS A 209 -21.71 -16.33 22.33
CA HIS A 209 -21.04 -16.02 21.04
C HIS A 209 -19.56 -16.44 20.97
N VAL A 210 -19.29 -17.73 21.19
CA VAL A 210 -18.04 -18.37 20.75
C VAL A 210 -18.16 -18.68 19.26
N ASP A 211 -17.44 -17.91 18.43
CA ASP A 211 -17.44 -17.95 16.95
C ASP A 211 -18.83 -18.23 16.33
N PHE A 212 -19.61 -17.15 16.13
CA PHE A 212 -20.96 -17.15 15.53
C PHE A 212 -21.06 -18.00 14.25
N THR A 213 -20.13 -17.84 13.32
CA THR A 213 -20.05 -18.64 12.08
C THR A 213 -19.74 -20.11 12.36
N SER A 214 -18.90 -20.43 13.36
CA SER A 214 -18.66 -21.82 13.74
C SER A 214 -19.93 -22.49 14.27
N SER A 215 -20.77 -21.76 15.02
CA SER A 215 -22.02 -22.31 15.57
C SER A 215 -23.02 -22.63 14.47
N VAL A 216 -23.31 -21.69 13.56
CA VAL A 216 -24.23 -21.94 12.43
C VAL A 216 -23.70 -23.06 11.53
N THR A 217 -22.43 -23.04 11.17
CA THR A 217 -21.80 -24.09 10.34
C THR A 217 -21.81 -25.45 11.03
N LYS A 218 -21.62 -25.54 12.36
CA LYS A 218 -21.78 -26.79 13.12
C LYS A 218 -23.22 -27.33 13.04
N TYR A 219 -24.24 -26.48 13.22
CA TYR A 219 -25.63 -26.93 13.13
C TYR A 219 -26.02 -27.37 11.71
N VAL A 220 -25.57 -26.67 10.67
CA VAL A 220 -25.81 -27.06 9.27
C VAL A 220 -25.08 -28.36 8.92
N ILE A 221 -23.80 -28.50 9.27
CA ILE A 221 -23.03 -29.74 9.05
C ILE A 221 -23.66 -30.90 9.82
N LEU A 222 -24.08 -30.70 11.08
CA LEU A 222 -24.76 -31.72 11.87
C LEU A 222 -26.09 -32.15 11.22
N GLY A 223 -26.89 -31.20 10.74
CA GLY A 223 -28.13 -31.49 10.01
C GLY A 223 -27.90 -32.29 8.72
N VAL A 224 -26.85 -31.96 7.96
CA VAL A 224 -26.46 -32.70 6.74
C VAL A 224 -25.93 -34.11 7.08
N ILE A 225 -25.10 -34.25 8.12
CA ILE A 225 -24.60 -35.57 8.58
C ILE A 225 -25.75 -36.45 9.06
N LEU A 226 -26.71 -35.91 9.81
CA LEU A 226 -27.92 -36.63 10.22
C LEU A 226 -28.75 -37.05 9.00
N ALA A 227 -29.03 -36.13 8.07
CA ALA A 227 -29.80 -36.45 6.86
C ALA A 227 -29.14 -37.56 6.01
N LEU A 228 -27.81 -37.52 5.85
CA LEU A 228 -27.06 -38.57 5.15
C LEU A 228 -27.03 -39.89 5.92
N GLY A 229 -26.95 -39.85 7.25
CA GLY A 229 -26.98 -41.03 8.12
C GLY A 229 -28.33 -41.76 8.13
N PHE A 230 -29.44 -41.05 7.95
CA PHE A 230 -30.76 -41.68 7.78
C PHE A 230 -31.04 -42.15 6.34
N ALA A 231 -30.32 -41.64 5.34
CA ALA A 231 -30.48 -42.07 3.95
C ALA A 231 -29.85 -43.45 3.64
N SER A 232 -28.98 -43.98 4.51
CA SER A 232 -28.30 -45.27 4.36
C SER A 232 -28.94 -46.42 5.15
N GLY A 233 -29.96 -46.16 5.97
CA GLY A 233 -30.65 -47.16 6.79
C GLY A 233 -31.70 -47.96 6.01
N SER A 234 -31.29 -48.97 5.25
CA SER A 234 -32.15 -49.72 4.33
C SER A 234 -33.07 -50.79 4.95
N ASN A 235 -33.60 -50.58 6.16
CA ASN A 235 -34.52 -51.52 6.83
C ASN A 235 -35.94 -50.93 6.95
N PHE A 236 -36.91 -51.61 6.33
CA PHE A 236 -38.29 -51.11 6.16
C PHE A 236 -39.12 -51.05 7.46
N GLN A 237 -38.65 -51.64 8.56
CA GLN A 237 -39.39 -51.73 9.83
C GLN A 237 -39.31 -50.46 10.69
N ASP A 238 -38.27 -49.64 10.55
CA ASP A 238 -38.07 -48.40 11.32
C ASP A 238 -38.65 -47.14 10.64
N LEU A 239 -39.49 -47.30 9.61
CA LEU A 239 -40.02 -46.21 8.79
C LEU A 239 -40.59 -45.04 9.62
N THR A 240 -41.31 -45.32 10.70
CA THR A 240 -41.87 -44.31 11.63
C THR A 240 -40.78 -43.52 12.35
N LEU A 241 -39.71 -44.18 12.81
CA LEU A 241 -38.58 -43.51 13.48
C LEU A 241 -37.77 -42.67 12.48
N THR A 242 -37.56 -43.19 11.27
CA THR A 242 -36.92 -42.44 10.17
C THR A 242 -37.73 -41.18 9.81
N ILE A 243 -39.06 -41.28 9.72
CA ILE A 243 -39.95 -40.14 9.47
C ILE A 243 -39.90 -39.12 10.62
N ILE A 244 -39.96 -39.57 11.88
CA ILE A 244 -39.84 -38.68 13.05
C ILE A 244 -38.48 -37.98 13.07
N ALA A 245 -37.38 -38.69 12.76
CA ALA A 245 -36.05 -38.11 12.69
C ALA A 245 -35.92 -37.09 11.54
N GLN A 246 -36.50 -37.37 10.38
CA GLN A 246 -36.55 -36.44 9.24
C GLN A 246 -37.34 -35.17 9.58
N PHE A 247 -38.56 -35.27 10.13
CA PHE A 247 -39.33 -34.10 10.55
C PHE A 247 -38.66 -33.32 11.69
N SER A 248 -38.01 -33.99 12.64
CA SER A 248 -37.26 -33.32 13.71
C SER A 248 -36.04 -32.57 13.15
N THR A 249 -35.31 -33.19 12.24
CA THR A 249 -34.15 -32.57 11.57
C THR A 249 -34.59 -31.37 10.73
N LEU A 250 -35.70 -31.49 9.99
CA LEU A 250 -36.30 -30.40 9.23
C LEU A 250 -36.78 -29.26 10.14
N GLY A 251 -37.42 -29.56 11.27
CA GLY A 251 -37.84 -28.58 12.27
C GLY A 251 -36.66 -27.80 12.87
N ILE A 252 -35.58 -28.50 13.22
CA ILE A 252 -34.32 -27.89 13.70
C ILE A 252 -33.69 -27.02 12.60
N LEU A 253 -33.66 -27.50 11.36
CA LEU A 253 -33.11 -26.76 10.21
C LEU A 253 -33.92 -25.47 9.93
N LEU A 254 -35.25 -25.56 9.88
CA LEU A 254 -36.15 -24.42 9.66
C LEU A 254 -36.05 -23.41 10.82
N TRP A 255 -35.97 -23.88 12.07
CA TRP A 255 -35.75 -23.03 13.23
C TRP A 255 -34.40 -22.31 13.15
N ALA A 256 -33.32 -23.01 12.78
CA ALA A 256 -32.00 -22.42 12.60
C ALA A 256 -31.99 -21.38 11.47
N ILE A 257 -32.59 -21.70 10.31
CA ILE A 257 -32.74 -20.76 9.19
C ILE A 257 -33.55 -19.53 9.61
N TYR A 258 -34.66 -19.69 10.34
CA TYR A 258 -35.47 -18.57 10.83
C TYR A 258 -34.70 -17.69 11.85
N ARG A 259 -33.96 -18.32 12.76
CA ARG A 259 -33.15 -17.66 13.80
C ARG A 259 -31.96 -16.89 13.23
N HIS A 260 -31.36 -17.40 12.15
CA HIS A 260 -30.17 -16.86 11.49
C HIS A 260 -30.45 -16.24 10.11
N ARG A 261 -31.71 -15.95 9.78
CA ARG A 261 -32.19 -15.55 8.44
C ARG A 261 -31.37 -14.46 7.75
N ARG A 262 -30.86 -13.46 8.48
CA ARG A 262 -29.98 -12.41 7.91
C ARG A 262 -28.69 -13.01 7.35
N TRP A 263 -27.99 -13.84 8.13
CA TRP A 263 -26.77 -14.52 7.68
C TRP A 263 -27.07 -15.51 6.55
N CYS A 264 -28.19 -16.24 6.59
CA CYS A 264 -28.58 -17.12 5.49
C CYS A 264 -28.82 -16.34 4.17
N LEU A 265 -29.52 -15.20 4.23
CA LEU A 265 -29.74 -14.33 3.08
C LEU A 265 -28.45 -13.66 2.58
N ALA A 266 -27.57 -13.23 3.49
CA ALA A 266 -26.27 -12.68 3.13
C ALA A 266 -25.40 -13.75 2.45
N ALA A 267 -25.29 -14.96 3.03
CA ALA A 267 -24.53 -16.06 2.45
C ALA A 267 -25.05 -16.45 1.06
N LEU A 268 -26.38 -16.53 0.87
CA LEU A 268 -26.99 -16.78 -0.44
C LEU A 268 -26.64 -15.69 -1.47
N LYS A 269 -26.57 -14.42 -1.05
CA LYS A 269 -26.11 -13.32 -1.91
C LYS A 269 -24.61 -13.39 -2.22
N THR A 270 -23.77 -13.82 -1.28
CA THR A 270 -22.30 -13.81 -1.47
C THR A 270 -21.75 -15.07 -2.15
N ILE A 271 -22.51 -16.17 -2.24
CA ILE A 271 -22.08 -17.42 -2.89
C ILE A 271 -21.38 -17.22 -4.25
N PRO A 272 -21.89 -16.41 -5.21
CA PRO A 272 -21.23 -16.23 -6.50
C PRO A 272 -19.84 -15.56 -6.37
N ARG A 273 -19.75 -14.47 -5.60
CA ARG A 273 -18.49 -13.78 -5.28
C ARG A 273 -17.52 -14.71 -4.56
N ASP A 274 -17.99 -15.39 -3.53
CA ASP A 274 -17.17 -16.25 -2.67
C ASP A 274 -16.64 -17.49 -3.45
N ILE A 275 -17.40 -18.04 -4.40
CA ILE A 275 -16.93 -19.09 -5.33
C ILE A 275 -15.84 -18.55 -6.27
N VAL A 276 -16.07 -17.41 -6.92
CA VAL A 276 -15.08 -16.79 -7.83
C VAL A 276 -13.81 -16.41 -7.08
N GLY A 277 -13.95 -15.86 -5.87
CA GLY A 277 -12.85 -15.54 -4.95
C GLY A 277 -12.07 -16.79 -4.52
N ALA A 278 -12.75 -17.86 -4.10
CA ALA A 278 -12.11 -19.12 -3.71
C ALA A 278 -11.35 -19.76 -4.87
N TYR A 279 -11.90 -19.73 -6.09
CA TYR A 279 -11.22 -20.20 -7.30
C TYR A 279 -9.96 -19.37 -7.64
N ARG A 280 -10.08 -18.03 -7.65
CA ARG A 280 -8.96 -17.10 -7.90
C ARG A 280 -7.86 -17.26 -6.84
N TYR A 281 -8.23 -17.31 -5.55
CA TYR A 281 -7.32 -17.55 -4.43
C TYR A 281 -6.65 -18.93 -4.48
N GLY A 282 -7.39 -19.98 -4.84
CA GLY A 282 -6.86 -21.32 -5.02
C GLY A 282 -5.76 -21.38 -6.08
N ARG A 283 -5.94 -20.68 -7.21
CA ARG A 283 -4.91 -20.54 -8.25
C ARG A 283 -3.66 -19.82 -7.74
N ILE A 284 -3.83 -18.73 -7.00
CA ILE A 284 -2.71 -17.99 -6.38
C ILE A 284 -1.94 -18.92 -5.43
N LEU A 285 -2.63 -19.59 -4.50
CA LEU A 285 -1.99 -20.50 -3.54
C LEU A 285 -1.25 -21.66 -4.23
N LEU A 286 -1.83 -22.27 -5.26
CA LEU A 286 -1.17 -23.35 -6.03
C LEU A 286 0.10 -22.85 -6.71
N HIS A 287 0.08 -21.66 -7.34
CA HIS A 287 1.23 -21.10 -8.03
C HIS A 287 2.33 -20.66 -7.05
N VAL A 288 1.98 -19.93 -5.98
CA VAL A 288 2.93 -19.51 -4.93
C VAL A 288 3.55 -20.73 -4.23
N THR A 289 2.77 -21.78 -3.98
CA THR A 289 3.29 -23.06 -3.43
C THR A 289 4.20 -23.78 -4.41
N TYR A 290 3.92 -23.73 -5.72
CA TYR A 290 4.82 -24.26 -6.75
C TYR A 290 6.16 -23.50 -6.75
N CYS A 291 6.14 -22.16 -6.75
CA CYS A 291 7.34 -21.33 -6.67
C CYS A 291 8.14 -21.62 -5.40
N GLN A 292 7.48 -21.71 -4.24
CA GLN A 292 8.13 -22.07 -2.97
C GLN A 292 8.80 -23.45 -3.03
N ARG A 293 8.11 -24.48 -3.55
CA ARG A 293 8.66 -25.85 -3.71
C ARG A 293 9.80 -25.94 -4.72
N LYS A 294 9.82 -25.05 -5.73
CA LYS A 294 10.89 -24.93 -6.72
C LYS A 294 11.99 -23.95 -6.31
N ASN A 295 11.83 -23.26 -5.18
CA ASN A 295 12.66 -22.14 -4.73
C ASN A 295 12.78 -20.99 -5.78
N TRP A 296 11.76 -20.83 -6.64
CA TRP A 296 11.75 -19.84 -7.72
C TRP A 296 11.47 -18.44 -7.21
N THR A 297 12.42 -17.53 -7.42
CA THR A 297 12.24 -16.07 -7.32
C THR A 297 11.53 -15.52 -8.56
N PHE A 298 10.98 -14.29 -8.49
CA PHE A 298 10.37 -13.64 -9.67
C PHE A 298 11.35 -13.51 -10.86
N LEU A 299 12.67 -13.47 -10.60
CA LEU A 299 13.72 -13.47 -11.62
C LEU A 299 13.60 -14.69 -12.56
N HIS A 300 13.20 -15.85 -12.03
CA HIS A 300 12.96 -17.06 -12.83
C HIS A 300 11.75 -16.88 -13.75
N MET A 301 10.72 -16.15 -13.29
CA MET A 301 9.51 -15.86 -14.07
C MET A 301 9.79 -14.82 -15.15
N PHE A 302 10.54 -13.77 -14.82
CA PHE A 302 11.02 -12.79 -15.80
C PHE A 302 11.88 -13.44 -16.89
N ALA A 303 12.88 -14.23 -16.51
CA ALA A 303 13.73 -14.94 -17.47
C ALA A 303 12.93 -15.93 -18.36
N GLU A 304 11.82 -16.48 -17.87
CA GLU A 304 10.92 -17.32 -18.67
C GLU A 304 10.06 -16.47 -19.64
N ASN A 305 9.59 -15.30 -19.22
CA ASN A 305 8.90 -14.34 -20.10
C ASN A 305 9.83 -13.80 -21.20
N VAL A 306 11.09 -13.47 -20.87
CA VAL A 306 12.14 -13.06 -21.82
C VAL A 306 12.41 -14.15 -22.85
N LYS A 307 12.45 -15.44 -22.46
CA LYS A 307 12.62 -16.56 -23.40
C LYS A 307 11.44 -16.75 -24.35
N ARG A 308 10.21 -16.57 -23.86
CA ARG A 308 8.98 -16.77 -24.64
C ARG A 308 8.67 -15.60 -25.56
N HIS A 309 8.93 -14.37 -25.11
CA HIS A 309 8.48 -13.14 -25.74
C HIS A 309 9.58 -12.08 -25.81
N PRO A 310 10.82 -12.40 -26.26
CA PRO A 310 11.97 -11.49 -26.16
C PRO A 310 11.74 -10.15 -26.85
N ASN A 311 11.01 -10.16 -27.96
CA ASN A 311 10.72 -8.98 -28.77
C ASN A 311 9.34 -8.34 -28.47
N LYS A 312 8.58 -8.84 -27.48
CA LYS A 312 7.36 -8.14 -27.01
C LYS A 312 7.80 -6.89 -26.26
N VAL A 313 7.04 -5.80 -26.38
CA VAL A 313 7.31 -4.57 -25.61
C VAL A 313 7.07 -4.86 -24.14
N CYS A 314 8.09 -4.63 -23.31
CA CYS A 314 7.99 -4.67 -21.86
C CYS A 314 7.54 -3.30 -21.35
N PHE A 315 8.24 -2.23 -21.77
CA PHE A 315 7.90 -0.84 -21.44
C PHE A 315 7.78 0.06 -22.67
N TYR A 316 6.72 0.88 -22.69
CA TYR A 316 6.74 2.17 -23.38
C TYR A 316 7.12 3.26 -22.36
N PHE A 317 7.92 4.23 -22.76
CA PHE A 317 8.26 5.38 -21.91
C PHE A 317 8.61 6.59 -22.76
N GLU A 318 7.87 7.69 -22.61
CA GLU A 318 8.06 8.90 -23.43
C GLU A 318 8.04 8.53 -24.93
N ASP A 319 9.11 8.72 -25.70
CA ASP A 319 9.19 8.23 -27.10
C ASP A 319 10.04 6.95 -27.26
N GLU A 320 10.47 6.33 -26.16
CA GLU A 320 11.23 5.08 -26.11
C GLU A 320 10.32 3.83 -26.07
N VAL A 321 10.84 2.73 -26.65
CA VAL A 321 10.21 1.41 -26.65
C VAL A 321 11.25 0.37 -26.23
N TRP A 322 11.02 -0.29 -25.09
CA TRP A 322 11.91 -1.31 -24.53
C TRP A 322 11.25 -2.68 -24.59
N SER A 323 11.89 -3.64 -25.25
CA SER A 323 11.43 -5.04 -25.27
C SER A 323 11.84 -5.81 -24.01
N PHE A 324 11.29 -7.01 -23.81
CA PHE A 324 11.73 -7.91 -22.73
C PHE A 324 13.23 -8.22 -22.82
N ARG A 325 13.78 -8.35 -24.04
CA ARG A 325 15.23 -8.52 -24.25
C ARG A 325 16.03 -7.32 -23.76
N ASP A 326 15.64 -6.10 -24.13
CA ASP A 326 16.42 -4.90 -23.80
C ASP A 326 16.51 -4.71 -22.27
N ILE A 327 15.42 -4.98 -21.56
CA ILE A 327 15.38 -4.96 -20.08
C ILE A 327 16.21 -6.09 -19.47
N ASP A 328 16.25 -7.28 -20.07
CA ASP A 328 17.11 -8.38 -19.57
C ASP A 328 18.59 -8.09 -19.80
N GLU A 329 18.97 -7.70 -21.01
CA GLU A 329 20.35 -7.41 -21.41
C GLU A 329 20.94 -6.24 -20.60
N GLU A 330 20.20 -5.14 -20.42
CA GLU A 330 20.71 -3.97 -19.70
C GLU A 330 20.78 -4.22 -18.19
N SER A 331 19.80 -4.91 -17.60
CA SER A 331 19.90 -5.37 -16.21
C SER A 331 21.01 -6.41 -16.00
N ASN A 332 21.35 -7.23 -17.01
CA ASN A 332 22.50 -8.12 -16.97
C ASN A 332 23.82 -7.34 -16.95
N ARG A 333 23.98 -6.27 -17.74
CA ARG A 333 25.17 -5.40 -17.66
C ARG A 333 25.38 -4.83 -16.26
N ILE A 334 24.31 -4.29 -15.68
CA ILE A 334 24.32 -3.70 -14.33
C ILE A 334 24.69 -4.77 -13.29
N ALA A 335 24.10 -5.97 -13.39
CA ALA A 335 24.42 -7.09 -12.53
C ALA A 335 25.89 -7.52 -12.63
N ASN A 336 26.41 -7.66 -13.85
CA ASN A 336 27.81 -8.00 -14.12
C ASN A 336 28.77 -6.90 -13.64
N TYR A 337 28.39 -5.63 -13.76
CA TYR A 337 29.18 -4.51 -13.25
C TYR A 337 29.30 -4.56 -11.72
N PHE A 338 28.18 -4.55 -10.99
CA PHE A 338 28.22 -4.54 -9.52
C PHE A 338 28.81 -5.83 -8.93
N ALA A 339 28.65 -6.99 -9.58
CA ALA A 339 29.38 -8.21 -9.21
C ALA A 339 30.91 -8.03 -9.35
N SER A 340 31.38 -7.36 -10.40
CA SER A 340 32.82 -7.08 -10.58
C SER A 340 33.38 -6.08 -9.56
N GLN A 341 32.53 -5.20 -9.02
CA GLN A 341 32.90 -4.31 -7.90
C GLN A 341 32.87 -5.05 -6.54
N GLY A 342 32.57 -6.36 -6.54
CA GLY A 342 32.64 -7.22 -5.36
C GLY A 342 31.42 -7.19 -4.44
N LEU A 343 30.29 -6.59 -4.88
CA LEU A 343 29.05 -6.58 -4.10
C LEU A 343 28.47 -7.99 -3.97
N GLN A 344 27.90 -8.29 -2.79
CA GLN A 344 27.47 -9.64 -2.43
C GLN A 344 25.99 -9.74 -2.09
N LYS A 345 25.47 -10.96 -2.12
CA LYS A 345 24.09 -11.28 -1.74
C LYS A 345 23.77 -10.78 -0.32
N GLY A 346 22.68 -10.03 -0.19
CA GLY A 346 22.22 -9.47 1.09
C GLY A 346 22.82 -8.12 1.45
N GLU A 347 23.77 -7.60 0.67
CA GLU A 347 24.20 -6.21 0.75
C GLU A 347 23.15 -5.27 0.15
N CYS A 348 23.31 -3.96 0.36
CA CYS A 348 22.31 -2.95 0.03
C CYS A 348 22.87 -1.91 -0.95
N VAL A 349 22.06 -1.43 -1.89
CA VAL A 349 22.36 -0.29 -2.79
C VAL A 349 21.14 0.62 -2.85
N SER A 350 21.32 1.91 -2.62
CA SER A 350 20.21 2.87 -2.66
C SER A 350 19.95 3.35 -4.07
N VAL A 351 18.67 3.46 -4.45
CA VAL A 351 18.22 3.94 -5.77
C VAL A 351 17.31 5.14 -5.57
N PHE A 352 17.75 6.30 -6.09
CA PHE A 352 17.12 7.60 -5.90
C PHE A 352 17.09 8.38 -7.23
N MET A 353 16.08 8.12 -8.07
CA MET A 353 15.96 8.68 -9.42
C MET A 353 14.49 8.74 -9.85
N GLU A 354 14.17 9.59 -10.83
CA GLU A 354 12.81 9.65 -11.40
C GLU A 354 12.44 8.40 -12.23
N ASN A 355 11.14 8.18 -12.40
CA ASN A 355 10.58 7.08 -13.19
C ASN A 355 11.18 7.02 -14.62
N ARG A 356 11.76 5.88 -15.00
CA ARG A 356 12.19 5.51 -16.36
C ARG A 356 12.45 4.00 -16.46
N PRO A 357 12.52 3.37 -17.65
CA PRO A 357 12.87 1.95 -17.80
C PRO A 357 14.18 1.56 -17.11
N MET A 358 15.20 2.42 -17.17
CA MET A 358 16.48 2.21 -16.47
C MET A 358 16.32 2.08 -14.93
N TYR A 359 15.31 2.70 -14.31
CA TYR A 359 14.98 2.48 -12.89
C TYR A 359 14.75 0.98 -12.63
N VAL A 360 13.99 0.32 -13.51
CA VAL A 360 13.70 -1.11 -13.44
C VAL A 360 14.95 -1.92 -13.74
N CYS A 361 15.72 -1.57 -14.77
CA CYS A 361 16.98 -2.26 -15.10
C CYS A 361 17.97 -2.25 -13.93
N ILE A 362 18.07 -1.13 -13.20
CA ILE A 362 18.96 -0.97 -12.04
C ILE A 362 18.55 -1.90 -10.89
N TRP A 363 17.31 -1.80 -10.40
CA TRP A 363 16.91 -2.63 -9.26
C TRP A 363 16.84 -4.10 -9.63
N LEU A 364 16.46 -4.44 -10.86
CA LEU A 364 16.46 -5.80 -11.40
C LEU A 364 17.89 -6.37 -11.50
N GLY A 365 18.86 -5.58 -11.98
CA GLY A 365 20.26 -6.01 -12.13
C GLY A 365 20.93 -6.27 -10.79
N LEU A 366 20.73 -5.39 -9.81
CA LEU A 366 21.14 -5.60 -8.42
C LEU A 366 20.48 -6.86 -7.84
N SER A 367 19.17 -7.05 -8.09
CA SER A 367 18.43 -8.24 -7.65
C SER A 367 18.95 -9.53 -8.28
N LYS A 368 19.44 -9.52 -9.53
CA LYS A 368 20.02 -10.68 -10.22
C LYS A 368 21.29 -11.22 -9.54
N ILE A 369 21.98 -10.42 -8.74
CA ILE A 369 23.13 -10.84 -7.90
C ILE A 369 22.78 -10.94 -6.41
N GLY A 370 21.51 -10.77 -6.05
CA GLY A 370 21.00 -10.86 -4.68
C GLY A 370 21.33 -9.66 -3.80
N VAL A 371 21.78 -8.54 -4.39
CA VAL A 371 21.89 -7.24 -3.71
C VAL A 371 20.50 -6.64 -3.57
N ILE A 372 20.20 -6.06 -2.41
CA ILE A 372 18.90 -5.49 -2.06
C ILE A 372 18.86 -4.03 -2.50
N PRO A 373 18.01 -3.63 -3.48
CA PRO A 373 17.79 -2.24 -3.82
C PRO A 373 16.94 -1.57 -2.75
N ALA A 374 17.42 -0.46 -2.20
CA ALA A 374 16.65 0.42 -1.33
C ALA A 374 16.03 1.55 -2.16
N LEU A 375 14.73 1.44 -2.40
CA LEU A 375 13.99 2.35 -3.28
C LEU A 375 13.55 3.60 -2.51
N ILE A 376 14.15 4.74 -2.82
CA ILE A 376 13.97 6.00 -2.08
C ILE A 376 13.08 6.95 -2.89
N ASN A 377 12.19 7.66 -2.19
CA ASN A 377 11.33 8.70 -2.76
C ASN A 377 12.16 9.88 -3.27
N PHE A 378 12.15 10.11 -4.59
CA PHE A 378 12.92 11.17 -5.26
C PHE A 378 12.55 12.61 -4.84
N ASN A 379 11.42 12.81 -4.15
CA ASN A 379 10.99 14.11 -3.64
C ASN A 379 11.62 14.44 -2.27
N LEU A 380 12.28 13.49 -1.61
CA LEU A 380 12.96 13.76 -0.34
C LEU A 380 14.19 14.64 -0.56
N ARG A 381 14.48 15.47 0.44
CA ARG A 381 15.57 16.44 0.48
C ARG A 381 16.24 16.38 1.86
N GLN A 382 17.42 16.98 2.01
CA GLN A 382 18.06 17.24 3.30
C GLN A 382 17.99 16.06 4.31
N GLN A 383 17.61 16.30 5.58
CA GLN A 383 17.64 15.31 6.65
C GLN A 383 16.74 14.07 6.41
N PRO A 384 15.48 14.18 5.92
CA PRO A 384 14.68 13.01 5.54
C PRO A 384 15.33 12.11 4.48
N LEU A 385 16.06 12.68 3.51
CA LEU A 385 16.80 11.91 2.51
C LEU A 385 18.04 11.25 3.14
N LYS A 386 18.82 12.02 3.92
CA LYS A 386 19.98 11.51 4.67
C LYS A 386 19.64 10.31 5.54
N HIS A 387 18.53 10.40 6.28
CA HIS A 387 18.01 9.32 7.11
C HIS A 387 17.74 8.03 6.33
N CYS A 388 17.24 8.14 5.08
CA CYS A 388 17.01 6.97 4.24
C CYS A 388 18.33 6.23 3.91
N PHE A 389 19.42 6.96 3.62
CA PHE A 389 20.73 6.36 3.42
C PHE A 389 21.30 5.74 4.70
N GLU A 390 21.15 6.40 5.85
CA GLU A 390 21.60 5.90 7.16
C GLU A 390 20.86 4.64 7.62
N VAL A 391 19.55 4.53 7.32
CA VAL A 391 18.73 3.33 7.57
C VAL A 391 19.07 2.21 6.59
N ALA A 392 19.23 2.52 5.29
CA ALA A 392 19.54 1.53 4.26
C ALA A 392 20.95 0.95 4.37
N LYS A 393 21.92 1.72 4.88
CA LYS A 393 23.36 1.37 5.00
C LYS A 393 23.94 0.82 3.68
N PRO A 394 23.82 1.58 2.57
CA PRO A 394 24.20 1.10 1.26
C PRO A 394 25.72 0.95 1.09
N LYS A 395 26.12 0.09 0.15
CA LYS A 395 27.48 0.03 -0.40
C LYS A 395 27.69 0.99 -1.58
N ALA A 396 26.62 1.34 -2.28
CA ALA A 396 26.59 2.35 -3.32
C ALA A 396 25.26 3.10 -3.31
N ILE A 397 25.28 4.38 -3.70
CA ILE A 397 24.08 5.18 -3.97
C ILE A 397 24.05 5.46 -5.48
N ILE A 398 23.00 4.99 -6.14
CA ILE A 398 22.70 5.29 -7.54
C ILE A 398 21.62 6.38 -7.55
N PHE A 399 21.92 7.52 -8.17
CA PHE A 399 21.00 8.63 -8.31
C PHE A 399 20.79 9.05 -9.76
N GLY A 400 19.61 9.59 -10.06
CA GLY A 400 19.33 10.20 -11.36
C GLY A 400 20.06 11.52 -11.46
N HIS A 401 20.68 11.81 -12.61
CA HIS A 401 21.40 13.08 -12.86
C HIS A 401 20.57 14.31 -12.47
N GLU A 402 19.26 14.28 -12.72
CA GLU A 402 18.28 15.32 -12.38
C GLU A 402 18.08 15.58 -10.87
N LEU A 403 18.68 14.77 -10.00
CA LEU A 403 18.61 14.90 -8.54
C LEU A 403 19.96 15.23 -7.90
N GLY A 404 20.97 15.64 -8.69
CA GLY A 404 22.32 15.94 -8.18
C GLY A 404 22.33 16.96 -7.03
N LEU A 405 21.55 18.03 -7.13
CA LEU A 405 21.41 19.05 -6.07
C LEU A 405 20.96 18.45 -4.73
N ALA A 406 20.01 17.52 -4.75
CA ALA A 406 19.50 16.85 -3.55
C ALA A 406 20.53 15.93 -2.87
N ILE A 407 21.52 15.43 -3.62
CA ILE A 407 22.65 14.69 -3.07
C ILE A 407 23.69 15.66 -2.45
N ASN A 408 23.95 16.81 -3.07
CA ASN A 408 24.81 17.85 -2.49
C ASN A 408 24.28 18.35 -1.14
N GLU A 409 22.98 18.68 -1.05
CA GLU A 409 22.32 19.06 0.22
C GLU A 409 22.61 18.07 1.37
N VAL A 410 22.61 16.76 1.06
CA VAL A 410 22.84 15.70 2.06
C VAL A 410 24.31 15.59 2.45
N ILE A 411 25.23 15.86 1.53
CA ILE A 411 26.68 15.89 1.78
C ILE A 411 27.06 17.12 2.62
N GLU A 412 26.42 18.27 2.38
CA GLU A 412 26.59 19.51 3.16
C GLU A 412 26.12 19.35 4.61
N LEU A 413 25.07 18.54 4.85
CA LEU A 413 24.64 18.10 6.19
C LEU A 413 25.61 17.12 6.88
N GLY A 414 26.83 16.98 6.38
CA GLY A 414 27.90 16.12 6.90
C GLY A 414 27.97 14.74 6.22
N PRO A 415 28.98 13.92 6.56
CA PRO A 415 29.36 12.75 5.79
C PRO A 415 28.21 11.74 5.59
N LEU A 416 28.14 11.20 4.38
CA LEU A 416 27.36 10.02 4.02
C LEU A 416 27.98 8.74 4.64
N PRO A 417 27.21 7.62 4.70
CA PRO A 417 27.80 6.29 4.88
C PRO A 417 28.93 6.04 3.88
N LYS A 418 29.93 5.23 4.24
CA LYS A 418 31.05 4.89 3.33
C LYS A 418 30.54 4.02 2.17
N CYS A 419 30.22 4.67 1.06
CA CYS A 419 29.65 4.09 -0.15
C CYS A 419 30.14 4.84 -1.40
N ASP A 420 30.06 4.19 -2.55
CA ASP A 420 30.37 4.81 -3.85
C ASP A 420 29.14 5.57 -4.41
N LEU A 421 29.36 6.69 -5.11
CA LEU A 421 28.29 7.48 -5.72
C LEU A 421 28.24 7.28 -7.24
N TYR A 422 27.04 6.98 -7.76
CA TYR A 422 26.79 6.73 -9.19
C TYR A 422 25.66 7.60 -9.72
N SER A 423 25.88 8.29 -10.83
CA SER A 423 24.87 9.09 -11.55
C SER A 423 24.41 8.35 -12.81
N THR A 424 23.14 8.46 -13.19
CA THR A 424 22.56 7.84 -14.40
C THR A 424 21.55 8.76 -15.11
N GLY A 425 21.55 8.70 -16.44
CA GLY A 425 20.97 9.71 -17.32
C GLY A 425 21.96 10.83 -17.65
N HIS A 426 21.56 11.70 -18.57
CA HIS A 426 22.38 12.79 -19.09
C HIS A 426 21.65 14.14 -18.98
N GLY A 427 22.42 15.21 -18.86
CA GLY A 427 22.00 16.60 -18.87
C GLY A 427 23.21 17.49 -19.17
N ASP A 428 22.99 18.79 -19.36
CA ASP A 428 24.05 19.74 -19.71
C ASP A 428 24.90 20.17 -18.50
N GLU A 429 24.49 19.82 -17.27
CA GLU A 429 25.22 20.11 -16.04
C GLU A 429 26.40 19.16 -15.81
N GLN A 430 27.42 19.62 -15.08
CA GLN A 430 28.56 18.77 -14.73
C GLN A 430 28.16 17.73 -13.68
N LEU A 431 28.65 16.49 -13.85
CA LEU A 431 28.51 15.44 -12.84
C LEU A 431 29.00 15.90 -11.47
N LEU A 432 28.30 15.51 -10.41
CA LEU A 432 28.71 15.82 -9.04
C LEU A 432 30.15 15.38 -8.78
N PHE A 433 30.89 16.21 -8.06
CA PHE A 433 32.27 15.92 -7.68
C PHE A 433 32.38 14.58 -6.93
N ASN A 434 33.24 13.69 -7.42
CA ASN A 434 33.41 12.29 -6.99
C ASN A 434 32.26 11.30 -7.34
N SER A 435 31.25 11.68 -8.13
CA SER A 435 30.29 10.72 -8.69
C SER A 435 30.82 10.02 -9.94
N LEU A 436 30.41 8.78 -10.16
CA LEU A 436 30.73 7.98 -11.34
C LEU A 436 29.54 7.93 -12.30
N ASP A 437 29.77 8.17 -13.59
CA ASP A 437 28.78 7.93 -14.64
C ASP A 437 28.51 6.42 -14.77
N LEU A 438 27.33 5.97 -14.34
CA LEU A 438 26.95 4.55 -14.36
C LEU A 438 26.77 4.05 -15.79
N ASP A 439 26.19 4.85 -16.66
CA ASP A 439 25.80 4.48 -18.02
C ASP A 439 27.06 4.22 -18.88
N VAL A 440 28.11 5.00 -18.67
CA VAL A 440 29.46 4.77 -19.22
C VAL A 440 30.11 3.53 -18.61
N LYS A 441 29.98 3.30 -17.30
CA LYS A 441 30.62 2.16 -16.61
C LYS A 441 30.04 0.80 -17.04
N ILE A 442 28.72 0.69 -17.23
CA ILE A 442 28.06 -0.57 -17.62
C ILE A 442 28.20 -0.89 -19.12
N LYS A 443 28.50 0.10 -19.97
CA LYS A 443 28.53 -0.02 -21.44
C LYS A 443 29.47 -1.10 -21.98
N SER A 444 30.57 -1.39 -21.28
CA SER A 444 31.55 -2.43 -21.62
C SER A 444 31.25 -3.82 -21.05
N TYR A 445 30.28 -3.94 -20.13
CA TYR A 445 29.96 -5.20 -19.44
C TYR A 445 29.04 -6.10 -20.25
N SER A 446 29.07 -7.40 -19.95
CA SER A 446 28.32 -8.42 -20.68
C SER A 446 26.81 -8.23 -20.54
N LYS A 447 26.10 -8.47 -21.65
CA LYS A 447 24.64 -8.58 -21.76
C LYS A 447 24.10 -9.94 -21.30
N GLU A 448 24.98 -10.93 -21.13
CA GLU A 448 24.62 -12.28 -20.68
C GLU A 448 24.35 -12.33 -19.16
N ALA A 449 23.50 -13.26 -18.74
CA ALA A 449 23.11 -13.42 -17.34
C ALA A 449 24.33 -13.60 -16.40
N PRO A 450 24.33 -12.96 -15.22
CA PRO A 450 25.49 -12.94 -14.32
C PRO A 450 25.77 -14.32 -13.70
N VAL A 451 27.06 -14.66 -13.60
CA VAL A 451 27.51 -15.88 -12.93
C VAL A 451 27.50 -15.67 -11.42
N ILE A 452 26.37 -15.98 -10.78
CA ILE A 452 26.23 -15.88 -9.32
C ILE A 452 26.91 -17.05 -8.59
N SER A 453 27.71 -16.72 -7.57
CA SER A 453 28.35 -17.71 -6.68
C SER A 453 27.40 -18.28 -5.62
N THR A 454 26.37 -17.52 -5.26
CA THR A 454 25.43 -17.85 -4.17
C THR A 454 23.99 -17.86 -4.69
N PRO A 455 23.27 -18.99 -4.64
CA PRO A 455 21.89 -19.07 -5.10
C PRO A 455 20.96 -18.09 -4.38
N ILE A 456 20.00 -17.55 -5.13
CA ILE A 456 18.97 -16.61 -4.64
C ILE A 456 17.64 -17.37 -4.52
N ASN A 457 17.00 -17.24 -3.36
CA ASN A 457 15.92 -18.09 -2.89
C ASN A 457 14.58 -17.34 -2.84
N PHE A 458 13.49 -18.09 -2.93
CA PHE A 458 12.11 -17.57 -2.83
C PHE A 458 11.84 -16.73 -1.57
N SER A 459 12.49 -17.03 -0.43
CA SER A 459 12.32 -16.31 0.84
C SER A 459 13.38 -15.23 1.11
N ASP A 460 14.32 -14.99 0.19
CA ASP A 460 15.32 -13.93 0.38
C ASP A 460 14.70 -12.54 0.25
N LYS A 461 15.34 -11.55 0.89
CA LYS A 461 15.01 -10.13 0.74
C LYS A 461 15.28 -9.71 -0.71
N LEU A 462 14.32 -8.98 -1.28
CA LEU A 462 14.37 -8.42 -2.62
C LEU A 462 14.54 -6.90 -2.57
N LEU A 463 13.58 -6.16 -2.00
CA LEU A 463 13.64 -4.68 -1.91
C LEU A 463 13.61 -4.22 -0.46
N TYR A 464 14.12 -3.00 -0.23
CA TYR A 464 13.58 -2.12 0.80
C TYR A 464 12.73 -1.03 0.14
N ILE A 465 11.49 -0.86 0.58
CA ILE A 465 10.60 0.24 0.17
C ILE A 465 10.39 1.15 1.37
N PHE A 466 10.65 2.45 1.23
CA PHE A 466 10.44 3.41 2.31
C PHE A 466 8.97 3.83 2.45
N THR A 467 8.43 3.68 3.66
CA THR A 467 7.09 4.16 4.06
C THR A 467 7.20 5.39 4.98
N SER A 468 6.18 6.23 5.01
CA SER A 468 6.09 7.36 5.95
C SER A 468 6.01 6.85 7.40
N GLY A 469 6.95 7.26 8.25
CA GLY A 469 6.91 6.91 9.66
C GLY A 469 5.97 7.80 10.46
N THR A 470 5.29 7.22 11.45
CA THR A 470 4.53 7.91 12.52
C THR A 470 5.33 8.92 13.35
N THR A 471 6.62 9.09 13.06
CA THR A 471 7.57 10.02 13.70
C THR A 471 8.16 10.99 12.66
N GLY A 472 7.46 11.21 11.55
CA GLY A 472 7.90 12.01 10.38
C GLY A 472 8.94 11.30 9.50
N LEU A 473 9.96 10.68 10.11
CA LEU A 473 11.07 10.06 9.39
C LEU A 473 10.67 8.75 8.66
N PRO A 474 11.10 8.53 7.40
CA PRO A 474 10.76 7.32 6.63
C PRO A 474 11.34 6.01 7.20
N LYS A 475 10.62 4.89 7.02
CA LYS A 475 10.99 3.56 7.51
C LYS A 475 11.13 2.58 6.35
N ALA A 476 12.23 1.83 6.28
CA ALA A 476 12.44 0.79 5.28
C ALA A 476 11.62 -0.47 5.59
N ALA A 477 10.52 -0.71 4.87
CA ALA A 477 9.77 -1.96 4.89
C ALA A 477 10.48 -3.04 4.06
N ILE A 478 10.46 -4.29 4.54
CA ILE A 478 11.18 -5.41 3.90
C ILE A 478 10.26 -6.12 2.91
N ILE A 479 10.66 -6.20 1.64
CA ILE A 479 9.96 -6.98 0.61
C ILE A 479 10.82 -8.20 0.23
N LYS A 480 10.31 -9.42 0.47
CA LYS A 480 10.89 -10.67 -0.05
C LYS A 480 10.46 -10.95 -1.49
N HIS A 481 11.20 -11.82 -2.21
CA HIS A 481 10.74 -12.32 -3.51
C HIS A 481 9.36 -13.00 -3.41
N SER A 482 9.11 -13.77 -2.35
CA SER A 482 7.82 -14.42 -2.06
C SER A 482 6.65 -13.42 -1.99
N ARG A 483 6.87 -12.30 -1.31
CA ARG A 483 5.90 -11.20 -1.15
C ARG A 483 5.62 -10.50 -2.48
N PHE A 484 6.66 -10.18 -3.24
CA PHE A 484 6.57 -9.61 -4.58
C PHE A 484 5.72 -10.52 -5.50
N ILE A 485 6.04 -11.82 -5.57
CA ILE A 485 5.27 -12.81 -6.34
C ILE A 485 3.79 -12.85 -5.89
N PHE A 486 3.54 -12.98 -4.58
CA PHE A 486 2.18 -13.12 -4.05
C PHE A 486 1.31 -11.90 -4.34
N PHE A 487 1.82 -10.68 -4.15
CA PHE A 487 1.07 -9.45 -4.40
C PHE A 487 0.74 -9.27 -5.88
N THR A 488 1.74 -9.42 -6.76
CA THR A 488 1.55 -9.26 -8.21
C THR A 488 0.54 -10.28 -8.75
N MET A 489 0.63 -11.55 -8.33
CA MET A 489 -0.33 -12.60 -8.68
C MET A 489 -1.71 -12.36 -8.04
N GLY A 490 -1.74 -11.82 -6.81
CA GLY A 490 -2.94 -11.45 -6.09
C GLY A 490 -3.76 -10.48 -6.94
N ILE A 491 -3.18 -9.34 -7.28
CA ILE A 491 -3.79 -8.36 -8.18
C ILE A 491 -4.14 -8.99 -9.52
N HIS A 492 -3.21 -9.67 -10.20
CA HIS A 492 -3.46 -10.26 -11.52
C HIS A 492 -4.70 -11.17 -11.56
N TYR A 493 -4.76 -12.17 -10.67
CA TYR A 493 -5.84 -13.16 -10.66
C TYR A 493 -7.13 -12.67 -10.00
N PHE A 494 -7.07 -11.80 -8.97
CA PHE A 494 -8.28 -11.28 -8.32
C PHE A 494 -8.97 -10.19 -9.15
N VAL A 495 -8.22 -9.31 -9.80
CA VAL A 495 -8.74 -8.25 -10.67
C VAL A 495 -9.22 -8.82 -12.03
N GLY A 496 -8.53 -9.82 -12.58
CA GLY A 496 -8.79 -10.31 -13.94
C GLY A 496 -8.00 -9.55 -15.01
N ILE A 497 -6.72 -9.31 -14.72
CA ILE A 497 -5.72 -8.86 -15.69
C ILE A 497 -5.38 -10.06 -16.61
N SER A 498 -5.12 -9.79 -17.89
CA SER A 498 -4.59 -10.77 -18.85
C SER A 498 -3.09 -10.58 -19.05
N ASN A 499 -2.36 -11.61 -19.48
CA ASN A 499 -0.94 -11.53 -19.84
C ASN A 499 -0.68 -10.61 -21.06
N ASP A 500 -1.72 -10.27 -21.81
CA ASP A 500 -1.66 -9.40 -23.00
C ASP A 500 -2.29 -8.02 -22.77
N GLU A 501 -2.51 -7.63 -21.51
CA GLU A 501 -2.89 -6.24 -21.20
C GLU A 501 -1.73 -5.27 -21.48
N VAL A 502 -2.08 -4.10 -22.00
CA VAL A 502 -1.24 -2.90 -22.02
C VAL A 502 -1.70 -2.01 -20.87
N ILE A 503 -0.84 -1.83 -19.87
CA ILE A 503 -1.19 -1.22 -18.57
C ILE A 503 -0.57 0.17 -18.46
N TYR A 504 -1.38 1.21 -18.33
CA TYR A 504 -0.87 2.56 -18.03
C TYR A 504 -0.49 2.67 -16.55
N ASP A 505 0.78 2.93 -16.26
CA ASP A 505 1.31 3.09 -14.89
C ASP A 505 2.13 4.40 -14.79
N PRO A 506 1.48 5.51 -14.40
CA PRO A 506 2.14 6.78 -14.14
C PRO A 506 2.59 6.92 -12.68
N LEU A 507 2.53 5.86 -11.86
CA LEU A 507 2.79 5.93 -10.42
C LEU A 507 4.30 5.89 -10.12
N PRO A 508 4.76 6.42 -8.96
CA PRO A 508 6.19 6.42 -8.65
C PRO A 508 6.75 5.00 -8.45
N LEU A 509 7.81 4.66 -9.18
CA LEU A 509 8.41 3.33 -9.19
C LEU A 509 9.17 2.97 -7.90
N TYR A 510 9.43 3.95 -7.03
CA TYR A 510 9.95 3.70 -5.68
C TYR A 510 8.87 3.22 -4.70
N HIS A 511 7.58 3.28 -5.06
CA HIS A 511 6.46 2.80 -4.26
C HIS A 511 5.97 1.42 -4.71
N THR A 512 5.41 0.68 -3.74
CA THR A 512 4.74 -0.62 -3.90
C THR A 512 3.68 -0.64 -5.02
N ALA A 513 3.01 0.50 -5.25
CA ALA A 513 1.98 0.63 -6.28
C ALA A 513 2.57 0.47 -7.70
N GLY A 514 3.39 1.41 -8.18
CA GLY A 514 3.97 1.30 -9.53
C GLY A 514 5.08 0.25 -9.61
N GLY A 515 6.10 0.37 -8.75
CA GLY A 515 7.32 -0.45 -8.83
C GLY A 515 7.15 -1.95 -8.58
N MET A 516 6.13 -2.37 -7.82
CA MET A 516 5.86 -3.78 -7.51
C MET A 516 4.55 -4.31 -8.08
N ILE A 517 3.43 -3.56 -7.97
CA ILE A 517 2.14 -4.03 -8.47
C ILE A 517 2.02 -3.80 -9.99
N GLY A 518 2.34 -2.60 -10.49
CA GLY A 518 2.25 -2.21 -11.91
C GLY A 518 3.32 -2.87 -12.76
N VAL A 519 4.59 -2.46 -12.59
CA VAL A 519 5.77 -3.07 -13.24
C VAL A 519 5.85 -4.58 -13.01
N GLY A 520 5.37 -5.07 -11.87
CA GLY A 520 5.29 -6.51 -11.60
C GLY A 520 4.45 -7.29 -12.61
N GLN A 521 3.37 -6.71 -13.16
CA GLN A 521 2.57 -7.37 -14.20
C GLN A 521 3.41 -7.64 -15.46
N ALA A 522 4.24 -6.69 -15.88
CA ALA A 522 5.17 -6.91 -16.98
C ALA A 522 6.19 -8.00 -16.64
N LEU A 523 6.89 -7.86 -15.50
CA LEU A 523 7.98 -8.78 -15.14
C LEU A 523 7.52 -10.22 -14.88
N ILE A 524 6.38 -10.44 -14.22
CA ILE A 524 5.89 -11.77 -13.83
C ILE A 524 4.92 -12.37 -14.85
N HIS A 525 4.01 -11.58 -15.42
CA HIS A 525 2.94 -12.07 -16.29
C HIS A 525 3.17 -11.82 -17.79
N GLY A 526 4.22 -11.07 -18.16
CA GLY A 526 4.54 -10.79 -19.56
C GLY A 526 3.66 -9.71 -20.19
N CYS A 527 2.95 -8.92 -19.37
CA CYS A 527 2.17 -7.75 -19.81
C CYS A 527 3.10 -6.65 -20.37
N THR A 528 2.52 -5.66 -21.03
CA THR A 528 3.24 -4.43 -21.39
C THR A 528 2.83 -3.31 -20.44
N ALA A 529 3.77 -2.53 -19.91
CA ALA A 529 3.45 -1.35 -19.10
C ALA A 529 3.86 -0.05 -19.83
N VAL A 530 3.03 0.97 -19.73
CA VAL A 530 3.27 2.31 -20.26
C VAL A 530 3.64 3.19 -19.09
N LEU A 531 4.93 3.47 -18.97
CA LEU A 531 5.53 4.22 -17.87
C LEU A 531 5.60 5.71 -18.22
N ARG A 532 5.57 6.55 -17.18
CA ARG A 532 5.73 8.00 -17.35
C ARG A 532 6.59 8.58 -16.24
N ARG A 533 7.45 9.55 -16.59
CA ARG A 533 8.38 10.21 -15.67
C ARG A 533 7.67 10.90 -14.51
N LYS A 534 6.61 11.64 -14.84
CA LYS A 534 5.69 12.34 -13.91
C LYS A 534 4.26 12.21 -14.43
N PHE A 535 3.30 12.12 -13.52
CA PHE A 535 1.87 12.14 -13.84
C PHE A 535 1.44 13.48 -14.45
N SER A 536 0.56 13.46 -15.46
CA SER A 536 -0.30 14.62 -15.76
C SER A 536 -1.72 14.18 -16.14
N ALA A 537 -2.72 14.80 -15.51
CA ALA A 537 -4.13 14.51 -15.75
C ALA A 537 -4.55 14.86 -17.19
N SER A 538 -4.05 15.99 -17.71
CA SER A 538 -4.35 16.52 -19.05
C SER A 538 -3.88 15.65 -20.22
N SER A 539 -3.01 14.65 -19.97
CA SER A 539 -2.58 13.67 -20.98
C SER A 539 -2.98 12.23 -20.68
N TYR A 540 -3.42 11.89 -19.45
CA TYR A 540 -3.66 10.50 -19.01
C TYR A 540 -4.40 9.63 -20.04
N PHE A 541 -5.58 10.06 -20.50
CA PHE A 541 -6.36 9.31 -21.49
C PHE A 541 -5.89 9.50 -22.94
N LYS A 542 -5.12 10.56 -23.24
CA LYS A 542 -4.42 10.72 -24.53
C LYS A 542 -3.27 9.73 -24.67
N ASP A 543 -2.52 9.52 -23.59
CA ASP A 543 -1.48 8.50 -23.48
C ASP A 543 -2.11 7.11 -23.59
N CYS A 544 -3.21 6.85 -22.86
CA CYS A 544 -3.95 5.59 -22.98
C CYS A 544 -4.47 5.30 -24.39
N ALA A 545 -4.88 6.34 -25.14
CA ALA A 545 -5.22 6.21 -26.55
C ALA A 545 -3.99 5.96 -27.44
N ARG A 546 -2.91 6.76 -27.26
CA ARG A 546 -1.64 6.66 -28.02
C ARG A 546 -1.03 5.27 -27.97
N TYR A 547 -1.00 4.65 -26.79
CA TYR A 547 -0.37 3.34 -26.58
C TYR A 547 -1.36 2.17 -26.59
N ASN A 548 -2.65 2.42 -26.87
CA ASN A 548 -3.72 1.41 -26.83
C ASN A 548 -3.82 0.67 -25.48
N CYS A 549 -3.71 1.40 -24.37
CA CYS A 549 -3.83 0.84 -23.03
C CYS A 549 -5.22 0.21 -22.83
N THR A 550 -5.22 -1.04 -22.36
CA THR A 550 -6.42 -1.83 -22.07
C THR A 550 -6.73 -1.85 -20.57
N ALA A 551 -5.72 -1.63 -19.72
CA ALA A 551 -5.89 -1.37 -18.30
C ALA A 551 -5.08 -0.14 -17.86
N ALA A 552 -5.39 0.40 -16.69
CA ALA A 552 -4.61 1.46 -16.07
C ALA A 552 -4.58 1.33 -14.54
N GLN A 553 -3.46 1.72 -13.93
CA GLN A 553 -3.34 1.79 -12.47
C GLN A 553 -3.68 3.19 -11.95
N TYR A 554 -4.26 3.26 -10.75
CA TYR A 554 -4.58 4.53 -10.10
C TYR A 554 -4.23 4.54 -8.60
N ILE A 555 -4.15 5.76 -8.07
CA ILE A 555 -4.44 6.09 -6.67
C ILE A 555 -5.65 7.04 -6.69
N GLY A 556 -6.50 7.01 -5.67
CA GLY A 556 -7.81 7.70 -5.71
C GLY A 556 -7.76 9.19 -6.06
N GLU A 557 -6.67 9.86 -5.69
CA GLU A 557 -6.46 11.28 -5.98
C GLU A 557 -6.25 11.57 -7.47
N ILE A 558 -5.66 10.63 -8.23
CA ILE A 558 -5.62 10.70 -9.70
C ILE A 558 -7.04 10.71 -10.26
N CYS A 559 -7.95 9.89 -9.73
CA CYS A 559 -9.32 9.84 -10.21
C CYS A 559 -10.09 11.15 -9.97
N ARG A 560 -9.78 11.90 -8.90
CA ARG A 560 -10.30 13.27 -8.72
C ARG A 560 -9.63 14.24 -9.69
N TYR A 561 -8.30 14.28 -9.81
CA TYR A 561 -7.61 15.17 -10.75
C TYR A 561 -8.12 15.02 -12.19
N LEU A 562 -8.43 13.79 -12.62
CA LEU A 562 -9.03 13.48 -13.92
C LEU A 562 -10.47 14.00 -14.03
N LEU A 563 -11.32 13.79 -13.01
CA LEU A 563 -12.67 14.36 -12.98
C LEU A 563 -12.69 15.89 -12.98
N CYS A 564 -11.67 16.55 -12.41
CA CYS A 564 -11.51 17.99 -12.44
C CYS A 564 -10.96 18.54 -13.77
N GLN A 565 -10.47 17.70 -14.69
CA GLN A 565 -10.12 18.17 -16.04
C GLN A 565 -11.39 18.54 -16.84
N PRO A 566 -11.35 19.55 -17.73
CA PRO A 566 -12.42 19.78 -18.69
C PRO A 566 -12.75 18.53 -19.52
N PRO A 567 -14.04 18.24 -19.80
CA PRO A 567 -14.44 17.16 -20.71
C PRO A 567 -13.80 17.30 -22.09
N ASN A 568 -13.26 16.21 -22.62
CA ASN A 568 -12.58 16.21 -23.92
C ASN A 568 -12.79 14.87 -24.65
N SER A 569 -12.48 14.82 -25.95
CA SER A 569 -12.73 13.63 -26.79
C SER A 569 -11.93 12.38 -26.38
N SER A 570 -10.78 12.53 -25.71
CA SER A 570 -10.00 11.40 -25.23
C SER A 570 -10.63 10.72 -24.01
N ASP A 571 -11.57 11.36 -23.30
CA ASP A 571 -12.24 10.79 -22.12
C ASP A 571 -12.97 9.47 -22.41
N LYS A 572 -13.33 9.19 -23.68
CA LYS A 572 -13.94 7.91 -24.09
C LYS A 572 -13.27 7.25 -25.30
N ASN A 573 -12.32 7.93 -25.94
CA ASN A 573 -11.64 7.43 -27.14
C ASN A 573 -10.35 6.67 -26.78
N HIS A 574 -10.47 5.62 -25.96
CA HIS A 574 -9.38 4.78 -25.48
C HIS A 574 -9.84 3.32 -25.28
N GLN A 575 -8.91 2.38 -25.13
CA GLN A 575 -9.22 0.96 -24.95
C GLN A 575 -9.30 0.50 -23.49
N VAL A 576 -9.12 1.41 -22.51
CA VAL A 576 -9.09 1.08 -21.07
C VAL A 576 -10.45 0.51 -20.63
N ARG A 577 -10.51 -0.81 -20.44
CA ARG A 577 -11.68 -1.52 -19.90
C ARG A 577 -11.66 -1.61 -18.37
N LEU A 578 -10.45 -1.59 -17.80
CA LEU A 578 -10.18 -1.98 -16.42
C LEU A 578 -9.28 -0.95 -15.75
N MET A 579 -9.64 -0.54 -14.54
CA MET A 579 -8.76 0.22 -13.67
C MET A 579 -8.63 -0.45 -12.30
N PHE A 580 -7.42 -0.49 -11.76
CA PHE A 580 -7.13 -1.08 -10.44
C PHE A 580 -6.23 -0.15 -9.61
N GLY A 581 -6.45 -0.11 -8.29
CA GLY A 581 -5.83 0.91 -7.46
C GLY A 581 -6.40 0.98 -6.05
N ASN A 582 -6.08 2.06 -5.35
CA ASN A 582 -6.48 2.27 -3.96
C ASN A 582 -6.79 3.74 -3.64
N GLY A 583 -7.76 3.97 -2.77
CA GLY A 583 -8.23 5.29 -2.31
C GLY A 583 -9.41 5.89 -3.09
N LEU A 584 -10.11 5.15 -3.96
CA LEU A 584 -11.19 5.75 -4.77
C LEU A 584 -12.41 6.13 -3.92
N ARG A 585 -12.58 7.43 -3.67
CA ARG A 585 -13.67 7.97 -2.85
C ARG A 585 -15.05 7.57 -3.43
N PRO A 586 -15.97 6.95 -2.67
CA PRO A 586 -17.23 6.42 -3.20
C PRO A 586 -18.08 7.46 -3.96
N GLN A 587 -18.06 8.71 -3.51
CA GLN A 587 -18.85 9.83 -4.03
C GLN A 587 -18.43 10.28 -5.45
N ILE A 588 -17.26 9.86 -5.92
CA ILE A 588 -16.77 10.11 -7.29
C ILE A 588 -16.73 8.85 -8.17
N TRP A 589 -16.88 7.65 -7.60
CA TRP A 589 -16.70 6.36 -8.29
C TRP A 589 -17.59 6.21 -9.54
N GLU A 590 -18.90 6.38 -9.40
CA GLU A 590 -19.85 6.22 -10.52
C GLU A 590 -19.70 7.33 -11.57
N LYS A 591 -19.42 8.57 -11.13
CA LYS A 591 -19.14 9.72 -11.99
C LYS A 591 -17.88 9.46 -12.84
N PHE A 592 -16.83 8.93 -12.21
CA PHE A 592 -15.58 8.54 -12.86
C PHE A 592 -15.80 7.43 -13.89
N ALA A 593 -16.43 6.33 -13.48
CA ALA A 593 -16.70 5.19 -14.36
C ALA A 593 -17.55 5.58 -15.59
N SER A 594 -18.60 6.39 -15.39
CA SER A 594 -19.50 6.85 -16.45
C SER A 594 -18.85 7.89 -17.39
N ARG A 595 -18.04 8.82 -16.85
CA ARG A 595 -17.30 9.79 -17.65
C ARG A 595 -16.25 9.12 -18.51
N PHE A 596 -15.47 8.19 -17.94
CA PHE A 596 -14.32 7.57 -18.61
C PHE A 596 -14.62 6.19 -19.19
N ASN A 597 -15.89 5.78 -19.25
CA ASN A 597 -16.33 4.51 -19.85
C ASN A 597 -15.62 3.24 -19.29
N ILE A 598 -15.23 3.28 -18.02
CA ILE A 598 -14.46 2.20 -17.37
C ILE A 598 -15.44 1.12 -16.87
N SER A 599 -15.37 -0.09 -17.45
CA SER A 599 -16.33 -1.15 -17.15
C SER A 599 -16.04 -1.93 -15.87
N ILE A 600 -14.78 -1.96 -15.43
CA ILE A 600 -14.35 -2.60 -14.18
C ILE A 600 -13.45 -1.64 -13.42
N ILE A 601 -13.82 -1.30 -12.19
CA ILE A 601 -12.93 -0.68 -11.21
C ILE A 601 -12.70 -1.70 -10.09
N SER A 602 -11.43 -2.01 -9.82
CA SER A 602 -11.04 -2.98 -8.78
C SER A 602 -10.14 -2.28 -7.76
N GLU A 603 -10.82 -1.74 -6.75
CA GLU A 603 -10.21 -1.18 -5.55
C GLU A 603 -9.57 -2.30 -4.71
N PHE A 604 -8.39 -2.05 -4.17
CA PHE A 604 -7.74 -2.95 -3.21
C PHE A 604 -7.20 -2.19 -1.99
N TYR A 605 -7.10 -2.92 -0.89
CA TYR A 605 -6.47 -2.48 0.34
C TYR A 605 -5.26 -3.36 0.66
N GLY A 606 -4.15 -2.74 1.05
CA GLY A 606 -2.97 -3.44 1.55
C GLY A 606 -1.90 -2.48 2.08
N ALA A 607 -1.18 -2.89 3.12
CA ALA A 607 -0.04 -2.14 3.66
C ALA A 607 1.29 -2.70 3.08
N THR A 608 2.28 -1.85 2.84
CA THR A 608 3.55 -2.23 2.17
C THR A 608 4.31 -3.30 2.96
N GLU A 609 4.25 -3.24 4.28
CA GLU A 609 4.81 -4.18 5.25
C GLU A 609 3.84 -5.30 5.66
N GLY A 610 2.53 -5.10 5.51
CA GLY A 610 1.49 -5.88 6.18
C GLY A 610 1.09 -7.19 5.50
N ASN A 611 0.54 -8.14 6.27
CA ASN A 611 -0.06 -9.36 5.72
C ASN A 611 -1.58 -9.21 5.41
N CYS A 612 -2.23 -8.15 5.89
CA CYS A 612 -3.62 -7.80 5.55
C CYS A 612 -3.72 -7.26 4.12
N ASN A 613 -4.33 -8.02 3.21
CA ASN A 613 -4.60 -7.57 1.84
C ASN A 613 -5.98 -8.07 1.39
N ILE A 614 -6.84 -7.17 0.92
CA ILE A 614 -8.20 -7.49 0.43
C ILE A 614 -8.46 -6.74 -0.88
N ILE A 615 -9.26 -7.34 -1.77
CA ILE A 615 -9.46 -6.86 -3.14
C ILE A 615 -10.96 -6.93 -3.47
N ASN A 616 -11.47 -5.90 -4.13
CA ASN A 616 -12.83 -5.82 -4.66
C ASN A 616 -12.89 -6.50 -6.03
N ILE A 617 -13.50 -7.69 -6.10
CA ILE A 617 -13.39 -8.58 -7.27
C ILE A 617 -14.58 -8.50 -8.23
N ASP A 618 -15.61 -7.74 -7.85
CA ASP A 618 -16.94 -7.65 -8.45
C ASP A 618 -17.43 -6.20 -8.61
N ASN A 619 -16.51 -5.21 -8.53
CA ASN A 619 -16.77 -3.77 -8.77
C ASN A 619 -17.82 -3.17 -7.83
N HIS A 620 -17.83 -3.62 -6.56
CA HIS A 620 -18.78 -3.14 -5.56
C HIS A 620 -18.41 -1.72 -5.09
N VAL A 621 -19.21 -0.71 -5.48
CA VAL A 621 -18.90 0.71 -5.29
C VAL A 621 -18.49 1.03 -3.84
N GLY A 622 -17.32 1.65 -3.69
CA GLY A 622 -16.78 2.10 -2.41
C GLY A 622 -16.23 1.01 -1.49
N SER A 623 -16.36 -0.28 -1.83
CA SER A 623 -15.71 -1.34 -1.07
C SER A 623 -14.23 -1.47 -1.46
N VAL A 624 -13.36 -1.61 -0.47
CA VAL A 624 -11.92 -1.85 -0.66
C VAL A 624 -11.55 -3.33 -0.72
N GLY A 625 -12.54 -4.23 -0.63
CA GLY A 625 -12.39 -5.68 -0.72
C GLY A 625 -13.30 -6.44 0.23
N PHE A 626 -13.19 -7.76 0.27
CA PHE A 626 -14.11 -8.61 1.06
C PHE A 626 -13.42 -9.77 1.78
N ILE A 627 -14.12 -10.34 2.77
CA ILE A 627 -13.84 -11.65 3.38
C ILE A 627 -15.12 -12.51 3.29
N SER A 628 -15.00 -13.79 2.98
CA SER A 628 -16.15 -14.70 2.95
C SER A 628 -16.75 -14.86 4.36
N ILE A 629 -18.03 -14.53 4.51
CA ILE A 629 -18.81 -14.80 5.73
C ILE A 629 -19.16 -16.28 5.92
N ILE A 630 -18.93 -17.10 4.88
CA ILE A 630 -19.18 -18.55 4.84
C ILE A 630 -17.93 -19.30 5.32
N LEU A 631 -16.75 -18.93 4.81
CA LEU A 631 -15.47 -19.60 5.07
C LEU A 631 -14.36 -18.65 5.56
N PRO A 632 -14.59 -17.82 6.61
CA PRO A 632 -13.66 -16.75 7.01
C PRO A 632 -12.29 -17.25 7.48
N PHE A 633 -12.16 -18.53 7.86
CA PHE A 633 -10.89 -19.14 8.28
C PHE A 633 -9.89 -19.34 7.11
N ILE A 634 -10.33 -19.26 5.85
CA ILE A 634 -9.46 -19.40 4.67
C ILE A 634 -8.45 -18.24 4.59
N TYR A 635 -8.88 -17.03 4.92
CA TYR A 635 -8.03 -15.84 4.95
C TYR A 635 -8.28 -15.08 6.26
N PRO A 636 -7.50 -15.36 7.33
CA PRO A 636 -7.76 -14.90 8.70
C PRO A 636 -7.34 -13.43 8.91
N VAL A 637 -8.06 -12.54 8.23
CA VAL A 637 -8.08 -11.09 8.41
C VAL A 637 -9.44 -10.70 9.00
N THR A 638 -9.45 -9.79 9.97
CA THR A 638 -10.68 -9.40 10.70
C THR A 638 -10.56 -8.00 11.29
N LEU A 639 -11.68 -7.45 11.77
CA LEU A 639 -11.71 -6.19 12.51
C LEU A 639 -11.67 -6.46 14.02
N ILE A 640 -10.85 -5.70 14.74
CA ILE A 640 -10.78 -5.72 16.20
C ILE A 640 -11.22 -4.38 16.80
N ARG A 641 -11.85 -4.46 17.97
CA ARG A 641 -12.31 -3.29 18.71
C ARG A 641 -11.09 -2.62 19.34
N VAL A 642 -10.86 -1.37 18.98
CA VAL A 642 -9.88 -0.48 19.62
C VAL A 642 -10.63 0.58 20.41
N ASP A 643 -10.02 1.09 21.47
CA ASP A 643 -10.51 2.29 22.14
C ASP A 643 -10.30 3.49 21.22
N GLU A 644 -11.36 4.26 20.98
CA GLU A 644 -11.35 5.37 20.01
C GLU A 644 -10.55 6.60 20.50
N ALA A 645 -10.20 6.68 21.79
CA ALA A 645 -9.43 7.79 22.36
C ALA A 645 -7.94 7.44 22.58
N THR A 646 -7.61 6.18 22.91
CA THR A 646 -6.22 5.75 23.16
C THR A 646 -5.60 4.93 22.02
N GLY A 647 -6.42 4.38 21.12
CA GLY A 647 -5.96 3.42 20.10
C GLY A 647 -5.52 2.07 20.68
N GLU A 648 -5.78 1.80 21.96
CA GLU A 648 -5.45 0.52 22.59
C GLU A 648 -6.45 -0.58 22.19
N VAL A 649 -5.97 -1.83 22.17
CA VAL A 649 -6.76 -2.98 21.73
C VAL A 649 -7.64 -3.49 22.87
N MET A 650 -8.97 -3.42 22.70
CA MET A 650 -9.92 -3.87 23.71
C MET A 650 -9.88 -5.41 23.86
N ARG A 651 -9.92 -5.89 25.10
CA ARG A 651 -9.89 -7.32 25.43
C ARG A 651 -11.08 -7.75 26.28
N ASP A 652 -11.51 -8.99 26.08
CA ASP A 652 -12.50 -9.64 26.92
C ASP A 652 -11.91 -9.91 28.32
N PRO A 653 -12.50 -9.40 29.42
CA PRO A 653 -11.91 -9.51 30.77
C PRO A 653 -11.84 -10.93 31.34
N ARG A 654 -12.54 -11.92 30.76
CA ARG A 654 -12.61 -13.30 31.28
C ARG A 654 -11.60 -14.23 30.59
N THR A 655 -11.34 -14.00 29.30
CA THR A 655 -10.45 -14.80 28.46
C THR A 655 -9.13 -14.10 28.15
N GLY A 656 -9.07 -12.78 28.30
CA GLY A 656 -7.91 -11.97 27.92
C GLY A 656 -7.60 -11.99 26.41
N LEU A 657 -8.57 -12.38 25.58
CA LEU A 657 -8.47 -12.34 24.13
C LEU A 657 -8.95 -11.00 23.59
N VAL A 658 -8.49 -10.61 22.40
CA VAL A 658 -8.95 -9.38 21.73
C VAL A 658 -10.43 -9.48 21.34
N LEU A 659 -11.19 -8.41 21.58
CA LEU A 659 -12.58 -8.30 21.12
C LEU A 659 -12.61 -8.03 19.60
N ARG A 660 -13.40 -8.81 18.86
CA ARG A 660 -13.65 -8.61 17.42
C ARG A 660 -14.90 -7.76 17.21
N CYS A 661 -14.95 -6.99 16.13
CA CYS A 661 -16.10 -6.17 15.80
C CYS A 661 -17.27 -7.00 15.23
N LYS A 662 -18.48 -6.47 15.39
CA LYS A 662 -19.72 -6.95 14.75
C LYS A 662 -19.82 -6.40 13.31
N PRO A 663 -20.73 -6.93 12.47
CA PRO A 663 -21.07 -6.28 11.20
C PRO A 663 -21.53 -4.83 11.42
N ASN A 664 -21.06 -3.93 10.57
CA ASN A 664 -21.24 -2.47 10.61
C ASN A 664 -20.61 -1.74 11.81
N GLU A 665 -19.84 -2.43 12.66
CA GLU A 665 -19.08 -1.80 13.76
C GLU A 665 -17.66 -1.44 13.27
N PRO A 666 -17.20 -0.19 13.45
CA PRO A 666 -15.82 0.19 13.14
C PRO A 666 -14.79 -0.61 13.93
N GLY A 667 -13.61 -0.83 13.35
CA GLY A 667 -12.48 -1.43 14.04
C GLY A 667 -11.20 -1.40 13.25
N GLU A 668 -10.09 -1.67 13.93
CA GLU A 668 -8.79 -1.78 13.26
C GLU A 668 -8.69 -3.11 12.50
N LEU A 669 -8.20 -3.06 11.26
CA LEU A 669 -7.96 -4.28 10.47
C LEU A 669 -6.69 -5.01 10.95
N VAL A 670 -6.82 -6.30 11.28
CA VAL A 670 -5.68 -7.14 11.69
C VAL A 670 -5.62 -8.47 10.94
N GLY A 671 -4.40 -8.96 10.73
CA GLY A 671 -4.11 -10.15 9.93
C GLY A 671 -3.24 -11.14 10.68
N LYS A 672 -3.73 -12.38 10.83
CA LYS A 672 -3.06 -13.41 11.63
C LYS A 672 -1.66 -13.74 11.08
N ILE A 673 -0.64 -13.51 11.90
CA ILE A 673 0.75 -13.83 11.55
C ILE A 673 0.92 -15.36 11.61
N VAL A 674 1.48 -15.93 10.55
CA VAL A 674 1.92 -17.34 10.51
C VAL A 674 3.36 -17.37 10.00
N PRO A 675 4.37 -17.62 10.87
CA PRO A 675 5.77 -17.69 10.46
C PRO A 675 6.02 -18.71 9.34
N ASN A 676 6.96 -18.40 8.44
CA ASN A 676 7.33 -19.24 7.28
C ASN A 676 6.20 -19.53 6.26
N HIS A 677 5.02 -18.90 6.38
CA HIS A 677 3.90 -19.07 5.46
C HIS A 677 3.87 -17.95 4.41
N PRO A 678 4.02 -18.22 3.10
CA PRO A 678 4.33 -17.21 2.08
C PRO A 678 3.29 -16.10 1.91
N VAL A 679 2.06 -16.33 2.38
CA VAL A 679 0.91 -15.41 2.29
C VAL A 679 0.55 -14.76 3.64
N ARG A 680 1.17 -15.19 4.75
CA ARG A 680 0.74 -14.82 6.13
C ARG A 680 1.88 -14.45 7.08
N GLU A 681 3.13 -14.60 6.65
CA GLU A 681 4.29 -14.03 7.33
C GLU A 681 4.19 -12.49 7.38
N PHE A 682 4.74 -11.88 8.43
CA PHE A 682 4.92 -10.43 8.52
C PHE A 682 6.41 -10.14 8.50
N ASP A 683 6.90 -9.54 7.41
CA ASP A 683 8.33 -9.33 7.16
C ASP A 683 8.92 -8.17 7.97
N GLY A 684 8.06 -7.25 8.42
CA GLY A 684 8.45 -6.10 9.23
C GLY A 684 9.22 -5.01 8.48
N TYR A 685 9.93 -4.20 9.26
CA TYR A 685 10.83 -3.16 8.79
C TYR A 685 12.29 -3.55 9.09
N ALA A 686 13.24 -2.83 8.51
CA ALA A 686 14.66 -2.94 8.86
C ALA A 686 14.95 -2.63 10.35
N ASP A 687 14.07 -1.85 11.01
CA ASP A 687 14.04 -1.68 12.46
C ASP A 687 13.11 -2.69 13.16
N SER A 688 13.65 -3.44 14.10
CA SER A 688 12.91 -4.40 14.93
C SER A 688 11.99 -3.73 15.94
N ASN A 689 12.25 -2.48 16.36
CA ASN A 689 11.39 -1.76 17.31
C ASN A 689 10.09 -1.30 16.63
N ALA A 690 10.18 -0.70 15.44
CA ALA A 690 9.04 -0.40 14.58
C ALA A 690 8.24 -1.66 14.26
N THR A 691 8.92 -2.79 14.01
CA THR A 691 8.27 -4.08 13.73
C THR A 691 7.47 -4.59 14.93
N THR A 692 8.06 -4.58 16.13
CA THR A 692 7.40 -5.04 17.36
C THR A 692 6.15 -4.22 17.69
N LYS A 693 6.18 -2.90 17.46
CA LYS A 693 5.02 -2.01 17.68
C LYS A 693 3.81 -2.30 16.79
N LYS A 694 3.99 -3.03 15.68
CA LYS A 694 2.94 -3.44 14.74
C LYS A 694 2.39 -4.86 15.01
N ILE A 695 2.73 -5.48 16.14
CA ILE A 695 2.27 -6.84 16.50
C ILE A 695 1.38 -6.78 17.73
N VAL A 696 0.23 -7.47 17.69
CA VAL A 696 -0.64 -7.72 18.84
C VAL A 696 -0.80 -9.23 19.06
N THR A 697 -0.75 -9.67 20.32
CA THR A 697 -0.85 -11.08 20.74
C THR A 697 -2.22 -11.43 21.31
N ASP A 698 -2.49 -12.73 21.44
CA ASP A 698 -3.71 -13.30 22.03
C ASP A 698 -4.99 -12.79 21.32
N VAL A 699 -5.05 -12.97 19.99
CA VAL A 699 -6.03 -12.31 19.12
C VAL A 699 -7.18 -13.24 18.76
N PHE A 700 -6.86 -14.43 18.21
CA PHE A 700 -7.87 -15.45 17.89
C PHE A 700 -7.86 -16.59 18.91
N ARG A 701 -6.71 -16.82 19.57
CA ARG A 701 -6.51 -17.75 20.68
C ARG A 701 -5.26 -17.35 21.47
N LYS A 702 -5.10 -17.87 22.69
CA LYS A 702 -3.87 -17.65 23.47
C LYS A 702 -2.64 -18.16 22.72
N GLY A 703 -1.55 -17.39 22.78
CA GLY A 703 -0.28 -17.68 22.13
C GLY A 703 -0.26 -17.47 20.60
N ASP A 704 -1.24 -16.78 20.01
CA ASP A 704 -1.16 -16.31 18.63
C ASP A 704 -0.89 -14.81 18.51
N ALA A 705 -0.58 -14.37 17.28
CA ALA A 705 -0.23 -12.99 16.97
C ALA A 705 -0.89 -12.53 15.66
N ALA A 706 -1.16 -11.23 15.56
CA ALA A 706 -1.63 -10.56 14.36
C ALA A 706 -0.85 -9.27 14.10
N PHE A 707 -0.75 -8.89 12.83
CA PHE A 707 -0.25 -7.59 12.40
C PHE A 707 -1.35 -6.53 12.59
N ARG A 708 -0.98 -5.41 13.21
CA ARG A 708 -1.77 -4.18 13.37
C ARG A 708 -1.57 -3.27 12.17
N THR A 709 -2.64 -2.95 11.43
CA THR A 709 -2.56 -1.98 10.34
C THR A 709 -2.39 -0.56 10.88
N GLY A 710 -3.16 -0.18 11.89
CA GLY A 710 -3.38 1.23 12.27
C GLY A 710 -4.45 1.94 11.43
N ASP A 711 -5.21 1.19 10.62
CA ASP A 711 -6.27 1.72 9.76
C ASP A 711 -7.64 1.19 10.24
N VAL A 712 -8.62 2.09 10.34
CA VAL A 712 -9.98 1.81 10.82
C VAL A 712 -10.92 1.59 9.65
N LEU A 713 -11.50 0.39 9.61
CA LEU A 713 -12.42 -0.05 8.55
C LEU A 713 -13.77 -0.45 9.16
N ILE A 714 -14.80 -0.55 8.32
CA ILE A 714 -16.09 -1.18 8.63
C ILE A 714 -16.26 -2.41 7.73
N MET A 715 -16.83 -3.50 8.26
CA MET A 715 -17.21 -4.69 7.50
C MET A 715 -18.73 -4.91 7.60
N ASP A 716 -19.43 -5.08 6.48
CA ASP A 716 -20.90 -5.21 6.45
C ASP A 716 -21.42 -6.64 6.74
N GLU A 717 -22.75 -6.84 6.73
CA GLU A 717 -23.37 -8.17 6.89
C GLU A 717 -23.02 -9.16 5.75
N CYS A 718 -22.50 -8.69 4.61
CA CYS A 718 -22.06 -9.48 3.47
C CYS A 718 -20.52 -9.69 3.42
N GLY A 719 -19.79 -9.17 4.40
CA GLY A 719 -18.33 -9.27 4.48
C GLY A 719 -17.56 -8.36 3.52
N TYR A 720 -18.19 -7.37 2.89
CA TYR A 720 -17.47 -6.29 2.21
C TYR A 720 -16.88 -5.33 3.25
N PHE A 721 -15.70 -4.80 2.95
CA PHE A 721 -14.97 -3.84 3.77
C PHE A 721 -15.00 -2.47 3.12
N TYR A 722 -15.07 -1.45 3.96
CA TYR A 722 -15.07 -0.03 3.59
C TYR A 722 -14.03 0.66 4.46
N PHE A 723 -13.16 1.48 3.86
CA PHE A 723 -12.22 2.30 4.61
C PHE A 723 -12.98 3.43 5.30
N LYS A 724 -12.70 3.68 6.59
CA LYS A 724 -13.27 4.81 7.33
C LYS A 724 -12.23 5.88 7.59
N ASP A 725 -11.17 5.55 8.32
CA ASP A 725 -10.19 6.52 8.81
C ASP A 725 -8.87 5.81 9.21
N ARG A 726 -7.88 6.58 9.69
CA ARG A 726 -6.70 6.05 10.38
C ARG A 726 -6.78 6.24 11.88
N THR A 727 -6.16 5.31 12.61
CA THR A 727 -6.04 5.41 14.07
C THR A 727 -5.11 6.57 14.43
N GLY A 728 -5.69 7.73 14.75
CA GLY A 728 -4.99 8.96 15.10
C GLY A 728 -5.36 10.18 14.25
N ASP A 729 -5.98 9.97 13.08
CA ASP A 729 -6.37 11.07 12.18
C ASP A 729 -7.79 11.61 12.49
N THR A 730 -8.52 10.98 13.42
CA THR A 730 -9.82 11.43 13.98
C THR A 730 -9.67 12.52 15.05
N PHE A 731 -10.66 13.40 15.21
CA PHE A 731 -10.75 14.34 16.34
C PHE A 731 -12.04 14.20 17.13
N ARG A 732 -12.13 14.80 18.33
CA ARG A 732 -13.29 14.67 19.23
C ARG A 732 -13.83 16.02 19.68
N TRP A 733 -15.05 16.38 19.27
CA TRP A 733 -15.70 17.65 19.62
C TRP A 733 -16.85 17.46 20.60
N LYS A 734 -16.81 18.13 21.76
CA LYS A 734 -17.88 18.07 22.79
C LYS A 734 -18.27 16.65 23.22
N GLY A 735 -17.31 15.71 23.18
CA GLY A 735 -17.51 14.31 23.53
C GLY A 735 -17.82 13.37 22.36
N GLU A 736 -18.14 13.88 21.17
CA GLU A 736 -18.44 13.08 19.97
C GLU A 736 -17.22 12.94 19.05
N ASN A 737 -17.02 11.76 18.46
CA ASN A 737 -15.88 11.48 17.59
C ASN A 737 -16.19 11.81 16.12
N CYS A 738 -15.28 12.55 15.50
CA CYS A 738 -15.35 13.04 14.12
C CYS A 738 -14.26 12.38 13.28
N SER A 739 -14.66 11.75 12.16
CA SER A 739 -13.72 11.31 11.13
C SER A 739 -13.33 12.49 10.25
N THR A 740 -12.03 12.71 10.05
CA THR A 740 -11.54 13.76 9.17
C THR A 740 -11.85 13.42 7.72
N ALA A 741 -11.61 12.18 7.30
CA ALA A 741 -11.94 11.68 5.98
C ALA A 741 -13.45 11.79 5.64
N GLU A 742 -14.34 11.61 6.61
CA GLU A 742 -15.79 11.78 6.43
C GLU A 742 -16.16 13.26 6.21
N VAL A 743 -15.62 14.18 7.02
CA VAL A 743 -15.86 15.62 6.87
C VAL A 743 -15.22 16.16 5.58
N GLU A 744 -13.99 15.76 5.25
CA GLU A 744 -13.32 16.09 3.98
C GLU A 744 -14.14 15.65 2.77
N ALA A 745 -14.66 14.43 2.79
CA ALA A 745 -15.47 13.91 1.70
C ALA A 745 -16.76 14.72 1.50
N VAL A 746 -17.41 15.15 2.59
CA VAL A 746 -18.59 16.04 2.48
C VAL A 746 -18.18 17.43 1.99
N VAL A 747 -17.21 18.08 2.65
CA VAL A 747 -16.75 19.44 2.32
C VAL A 747 -16.32 19.51 0.85
N SER A 748 -15.46 18.59 0.40
CA SER A 748 -14.99 18.55 -0.99
C SER A 748 -16.14 18.33 -1.98
N ASN A 749 -17.14 17.49 -1.68
CA ASN A 749 -18.30 17.35 -2.57
C ASN A 749 -19.17 18.63 -2.62
N VAL A 750 -19.33 19.34 -1.50
CA VAL A 750 -20.12 20.58 -1.43
C VAL A 750 -19.41 21.74 -2.13
N CYS A 751 -18.09 21.89 -1.98
CA CYS A 751 -17.31 22.95 -2.63
C CYS A 751 -16.87 22.63 -4.08
N GLY A 752 -17.50 21.66 -4.75
CA GLY A 752 -17.30 21.40 -6.18
C GLY A 752 -16.07 20.55 -6.54
N LEU A 753 -15.67 19.65 -5.66
CA LEU A 753 -14.45 18.82 -5.73
C LEU A 753 -13.12 19.60 -5.63
N LYS A 754 -13.15 20.82 -5.08
CA LYS A 754 -11.94 21.51 -4.59
C LYS A 754 -11.26 20.66 -3.51
N ASP A 755 -9.95 20.85 -3.37
CA ASP A 755 -9.17 20.20 -2.32
C ASP A 755 -9.58 20.74 -0.95
N ALA A 756 -9.80 19.82 -0.02
CA ALA A 756 -10.16 20.12 1.36
C ALA A 756 -9.43 19.14 2.30
N VAL A 757 -8.83 19.67 3.36
CA VAL A 757 -8.21 18.91 4.45
C VAL A 757 -8.89 19.28 5.76
N CYS A 758 -9.33 18.30 6.55
CA CYS A 758 -10.01 18.56 7.82
C CYS A 758 -9.17 18.06 9.00
N TYR A 759 -9.15 18.82 10.09
CA TYR A 759 -8.33 18.51 11.27
C TYR A 759 -8.92 19.09 12.55
N GLY A 760 -8.60 18.47 13.69
CA GLY A 760 -9.06 18.91 15.01
C GLY A 760 -8.18 20.01 15.59
N VAL A 761 -8.75 21.20 15.82
CA VAL A 761 -8.09 22.34 16.49
C VAL A 761 -8.59 22.52 17.92
N GLU A 762 -7.70 22.89 18.84
CA GLU A 762 -8.07 23.22 20.22
C GLU A 762 -8.62 24.64 20.30
N ILE A 763 -9.80 24.81 20.90
CA ILE A 763 -10.40 26.12 21.16
C ILE A 763 -10.30 26.40 22.67
N PRO A 764 -9.74 27.55 23.09
CA PRO A 764 -9.60 27.89 24.52
C PRO A 764 -10.90 27.75 25.30
N PHE A 765 -10.80 27.19 26.51
CA PHE A 765 -11.92 26.96 27.43
C PHE A 765 -13.04 26.04 26.91
N THR A 766 -12.72 25.12 25.98
CA THR A 766 -13.66 24.09 25.49
C THR A 766 -13.04 22.69 25.57
N ASP A 767 -13.88 21.68 25.85
CA ASP A 767 -13.44 20.28 25.90
C ASP A 767 -13.35 19.64 24.51
N GLY A 768 -12.18 19.08 24.22
CA GLY A 768 -11.87 18.40 22.96
C GLY A 768 -11.29 19.34 21.89
N ARG A 769 -11.54 19.00 20.63
CA ARG A 769 -11.05 19.71 19.45
C ARG A 769 -12.20 19.96 18.49
N ALA A 770 -12.34 21.19 18.01
CA ALA A 770 -13.31 21.56 16.99
C ALA A 770 -12.82 21.16 15.60
N GLY A 771 -13.75 20.94 14.67
CA GLY A 771 -13.40 20.77 13.26
C GLY A 771 -12.86 22.08 12.66
N MET A 772 -11.76 21.98 11.94
CA MET A 772 -11.28 22.99 11.00
C MET A 772 -11.19 22.35 9.61
N ALA A 773 -11.53 23.10 8.57
CA ALA A 773 -11.38 22.70 7.18
C ALA A 773 -10.55 23.74 6.43
N ALA A 774 -9.38 23.34 5.93
CA ALA A 774 -8.60 24.13 4.98
C ALA A 774 -9.03 23.74 3.56
N ILE A 775 -9.55 24.70 2.79
CA ILE A 775 -10.05 24.48 1.43
C ILE A 775 -9.18 25.29 0.46
N LEU A 776 -8.71 24.65 -0.62
CA LEU A 776 -7.94 25.33 -1.66
C LEU A 776 -8.89 26.06 -2.63
N ASP A 777 -8.83 27.39 -2.61
CA ASP A 777 -9.66 28.26 -3.46
C ASP A 777 -8.88 29.49 -3.94
N PRO A 778 -7.95 29.33 -4.91
CA PRO A 778 -7.11 30.43 -5.39
C PRO A 778 -7.91 31.53 -6.11
N ASP A 779 -9.10 31.21 -6.63
CA ASP A 779 -9.97 32.14 -7.36
C ASP A 779 -10.96 32.89 -6.43
N ALA A 780 -10.90 32.69 -5.11
CA ALA A 780 -11.85 33.22 -4.12
C ALA A 780 -13.34 33.00 -4.50
N SER A 781 -13.62 31.83 -5.09
CA SER A 781 -14.90 31.46 -5.72
C SER A 781 -15.79 30.56 -4.86
N LEU A 782 -15.41 30.33 -3.60
CA LEU A 782 -16.16 29.53 -2.63
C LEU A 782 -17.37 30.30 -2.08
N ASP A 783 -18.57 29.88 -2.49
CA ASP A 783 -19.82 30.30 -1.86
C ASP A 783 -19.92 29.71 -0.43
N PHE A 784 -19.74 30.58 0.57
CA PHE A 784 -19.81 30.24 1.99
C PHE A 784 -21.23 29.87 2.46
N ASP A 785 -22.29 30.42 1.85
CA ASP A 785 -23.67 30.09 2.22
C ASP A 785 -24.07 28.72 1.68
N SER A 786 -23.71 28.42 0.42
CA SER A 786 -23.84 27.06 -0.14
C SER A 786 -23.00 26.04 0.62
N LEU A 787 -21.77 26.40 1.05
CA LEU A 787 -20.94 25.54 1.88
C LEU A 787 -21.59 25.28 3.24
N ALA A 788 -21.99 26.32 3.96
CA ALA A 788 -22.60 26.21 5.29
C ALA A 788 -23.92 25.43 5.24
N HIS A 789 -24.75 25.65 4.21
CA HIS A 789 -25.99 24.89 3.99
C HIS A 789 -25.70 23.42 3.66
N GLY A 790 -24.78 23.16 2.72
CA GLY A 790 -24.40 21.81 2.29
C GLY A 790 -23.81 20.97 3.43
N VAL A 791 -22.90 21.55 4.23
CA VAL A 791 -22.35 20.95 5.45
C VAL A 791 -23.45 20.72 6.48
N THR A 792 -24.27 21.73 6.79
CA THR A 792 -25.35 21.61 7.79
C THR A 792 -26.38 20.52 7.44
N LYS A 793 -26.65 20.34 6.15
CA LYS A 793 -27.56 19.32 5.61
C LYS A 793 -26.97 17.90 5.60
N SER A 794 -25.64 17.78 5.50
CA SER A 794 -24.96 16.51 5.24
C SER A 794 -24.21 15.95 6.44
N LEU A 795 -23.85 16.79 7.42
CA LEU A 795 -23.08 16.42 8.62
C LEU A 795 -23.87 16.64 9.92
N PRO A 796 -23.71 15.74 10.91
CA PRO A 796 -24.33 15.88 12.23
C PRO A 796 -23.74 17.10 12.97
N SER A 797 -24.48 17.65 13.93
CA SER A 797 -24.15 18.94 14.58
C SER A 797 -22.82 19.01 15.34
N TYR A 798 -22.16 17.88 15.60
CA TYR A 798 -20.83 17.80 16.20
C TYR A 798 -19.68 17.77 15.18
N ALA A 799 -19.98 17.60 13.88
CA ALA A 799 -19.00 17.49 12.79
C ALA A 799 -19.23 18.53 11.68
N ARG A 800 -19.81 19.68 12.01
CA ARG A 800 -20.01 20.85 11.13
C ARG A 800 -18.98 21.94 11.42
#